data_AF-A0A9W9F325-F1
#
_entry.id   AF-A0A9W9F325-F1
#
_cell.length_a   1.000
_cell.length_b   1.000
_cell.length_c   1.000
_cell.angle_alpha   90.00
_cell.angle_beta   90.00
_cell.angle_gamma   90.00
#
_symmetry.space_group_name_H-M   'P 1'
#
loop_
_entity.id
_entity.type
_entity.pdbx_description
1 polymer ?
#
loop_
_entity_poly.entity_id
_entity_poly.type
_entity_poly.pdbx_seq_one_letter_code
_entity_poly.pdbx_strand_id
1 'polypeptide(L)'
;MATIPIIVKHAGKRHEVDLDPTSNGETLKYQLFSLTGVEPDRQKVLVKGGQLKDDTPLSSLNAKSGQTFMMMGTPSGGQGAADLGRPKEAIKFLEDMTEAEVARQDGATPAGLQNLGNTCYLNSTLQTLRSVPELQEELQRYRPSGRSEHGLSNLSSFGLGGLDSSHDLASSLRDLFKQMSETQEGIPPLMFLNALRTVFPQFAQRDRNGHGYAQQDAEEAWSQIVNQLRAKLTIKDGEGESTTQTSFVDKYLAGQFESVTECDDPAVKEVGEQSNRASDVFYKLDCHIGKETNHLQDGIMAGLEEQIEKQSPTLERNALYTKRSRIARLPKYLTVHFVRFFWKRETQKKAKIMRKVSFPFELDVVEFCTEELQKQLVPIRDKVREIRKDELDVERSQKRQKIAHQRGEEQKKEETETGGKREPMQKKKEAEESKSKANDKDGDTAMQETFKTDAEYEAEKTEAIRAAKKELYDLIQQRSSADSGTNQSGLYELRGVITHQGASADSGHYTAYVKKKSRPSNDSQTGTKRRDDEEKWWWFNDDKVTEVEADKIETLSGGALPLQHFDGNVTTMLHARRFFQSTLRTSVTRTPGFWRPSLLRKASTASQNISGQRSPWTRRLIYAGIFGVLGIGAGQWMDKKIAVPPVPGSLEDQAELQEIQRVFDIALPIVQKLRRNPDYVEMDVYENFTEEKKPHRLTSGPLAGSRGLGLQKVFWNDKEKKAVSMVFLGPGLEGWPTMVHGGALGTVIDENLGRAAIRHFPARTGVTANLTINYRAPVYSDNFYTLHTDLDQERSSDRKAYTSCEVRDLAGRLCVEATGLFVVPKKLHLEKVGDKF
;
A
#
# COMPACT_ATOMS: atom_id res chain seq x y z
N MET A 1 54.15 43.92 39.40
CA MET A 1 53.05 44.72 39.99
C MET A 1 52.06 43.73 40.59
N ALA A 2 51.42 44.06 41.71
CA ALA A 2 50.50 43.14 42.38
C ALA A 2 49.26 42.89 41.50
N THR A 3 48.87 41.62 41.36
CA THR A 3 47.58 41.24 40.78
C THR A 3 46.45 41.80 41.66
N ILE A 4 45.37 42.26 41.02
CA ILE A 4 44.24 42.90 41.71
C ILE A 4 43.07 41.91 41.75
N PRO A 5 42.66 41.41 42.92
CA PRO A 5 41.52 40.50 42.99
C PRO A 5 40.22 41.25 42.68
N ILE A 6 39.45 40.74 41.73
CA ILE A 6 38.13 41.26 41.31
C ILE A 6 37.05 40.18 41.43
N ILE A 7 35.79 40.58 41.46
CA ILE A 7 34.65 39.65 41.54
C ILE A 7 33.84 39.73 40.25
N VAL A 8 33.69 38.62 39.54
CA VAL A 8 32.85 38.54 38.33
C VAL A 8 31.56 37.78 38.64
N LYS A 9 30.41 38.43 38.39
CA LYS A 9 29.08 37.83 38.54
C LYS A 9 28.58 37.30 37.20
N HIS A 10 28.26 36.00 37.17
CA HIS A 10 27.67 35.32 36.01
C HIS A 10 26.55 34.38 36.48
N ALA A 11 25.37 34.46 35.87
CA ALA A 11 24.21 33.60 36.17
C ALA A 11 23.90 33.42 37.68
N GLY A 12 24.09 34.48 38.49
CA GLY A 12 23.86 34.47 39.94
C GLY A 12 25.03 33.96 40.79
N LYS A 13 26.08 33.38 40.20
CA LYS A 13 27.31 32.94 40.89
C LYS A 13 28.38 34.03 40.87
N ARG A 14 29.19 34.10 41.93
CA ARG A 14 30.32 35.04 42.08
C ARG A 14 31.62 34.28 41.90
N HIS A 15 32.47 34.75 40.99
CA HIS A 15 33.79 34.19 40.72
C HIS A 15 34.85 35.22 41.09
N GLU A 16 35.76 34.87 41.99
CA GLU A 16 36.92 35.70 42.32
C GLU A 16 38.01 35.43 41.30
N VAL A 17 38.49 36.48 40.64
CA VAL A 17 39.47 36.41 39.54
C VAL A 17 40.55 37.44 39.80
N ASP A 18 41.81 37.07 39.67
CA ASP A 18 42.93 38.00 39.78
C ASP A 18 43.18 38.70 38.45
N LEU A 19 43.05 40.03 38.44
CA LEU A 19 43.27 40.85 37.26
C LEU A 19 44.72 41.33 37.21
N ASP A 20 45.43 40.96 36.14
CA ASP A 20 46.77 41.47 35.86
C ASP A 20 46.68 42.75 35.01
N PRO A 21 47.09 43.92 35.55
CA PRO A 21 47.01 45.20 34.84
C PRO A 21 47.94 45.30 33.62
N THR A 22 48.87 44.36 33.42
CA THR A 22 49.77 44.33 32.24
C THR A 22 49.16 43.61 31.04
N SER A 23 48.02 42.94 31.21
CA SER A 23 47.37 42.11 30.20
C SER A 23 46.21 42.82 29.49
N ASN A 24 45.64 42.16 28.46
CA ASN A 24 44.58 42.70 27.60
C ASN A 24 43.19 42.14 27.96
N GLY A 25 42.14 42.76 27.41
CA GLY A 25 40.75 42.32 27.60
C GLY A 25 40.50 40.87 27.16
N GLU A 26 41.19 40.43 26.11
CA GLU A 26 41.13 39.07 25.59
C GLU A 26 41.59 38.01 26.61
N THR A 27 42.71 38.25 27.29
CA THR A 27 43.25 37.34 28.31
C THR A 27 42.30 37.17 29.50
N LEU A 28 41.58 38.22 29.89
CA LEU A 28 40.56 38.15 30.94
C LEU A 28 39.35 37.31 30.49
N LYS A 29 38.93 37.40 29.22
CA LYS A 29 37.84 36.58 28.68
C LYS A 29 38.20 35.08 28.62
N TYR A 30 39.44 34.73 28.28
CA TYR A 30 39.90 33.34 28.31
C TYR A 30 39.95 32.77 29.73
N GLN A 31 40.36 33.57 30.71
CA GLN A 31 40.33 33.17 32.11
C GLN A 31 38.87 32.94 32.59
N LEU A 32 37.94 33.79 32.15
CA LEU A 32 36.51 33.62 32.44
C LEU A 32 35.89 32.44 31.70
N PHE A 33 36.36 32.09 30.50
CA PHE A 33 35.92 30.88 29.80
C PHE A 33 36.24 29.62 30.61
N SER A 34 37.45 29.54 31.17
CA SER A 34 37.87 28.41 32.00
C SER A 34 37.00 28.23 33.25
N LEU A 35 36.44 29.32 33.79
CA LEU A 35 35.61 29.31 34.99
C LEU A 35 34.10 29.15 34.72
N THR A 36 33.62 29.61 33.57
CA THR A 36 32.17 29.69 33.27
C THR A 36 31.71 28.82 32.11
N GLY A 37 32.64 28.29 31.29
CA GLY A 37 32.32 27.48 30.10
C GLY A 37 31.68 28.24 28.94
N VAL A 38 31.69 29.58 28.98
CA VAL A 38 31.15 30.46 27.92
C VAL A 38 32.28 30.89 26.99
N GLU A 39 32.22 30.58 25.70
CA GLU A 39 33.25 30.97 24.73
C GLU A 39 33.52 32.50 24.69
N PRO A 40 34.79 32.96 24.59
CA PRO A 40 35.18 34.38 24.61
C PRO A 40 34.37 35.29 23.67
N ASP A 41 34.01 34.82 22.48
CA ASP A 41 33.22 35.57 21.49
C ASP A 41 31.79 35.85 21.94
N ARG A 42 31.25 34.97 22.81
CA ARG A 42 29.90 35.07 23.36
C ARG A 42 29.87 35.72 24.74
N GLN A 43 31.03 36.13 25.28
CA GLN A 43 31.14 36.82 26.56
C GLN A 43 30.95 38.33 26.39
N LYS A 44 29.92 38.87 27.06
CA LYS A 44 29.77 40.32 27.26
C LYS A 44 30.10 40.66 28.70
N VAL A 45 31.32 41.17 28.92
CA VAL A 45 31.79 41.65 30.23
C VAL A 45 31.55 43.15 30.32
N LEU A 46 30.72 43.56 31.28
CA LEU A 46 30.39 44.96 31.56
C LEU A 46 31.26 45.49 32.71
N VAL A 47 32.03 46.53 32.43
CA VAL A 47 32.85 47.27 33.37
C VAL A 47 32.30 48.70 33.53
N LYS A 48 32.65 49.42 34.61
CA LYS A 48 32.21 50.81 34.81
C LYS A 48 32.81 51.69 33.71
N GLY A 49 32.02 51.99 32.68
CA GLY A 49 32.45 52.77 31.51
C GLY A 49 32.14 52.12 30.16
N GLY A 50 31.68 50.86 30.12
CA GLY A 50 31.24 50.22 28.87
C GLY A 50 31.51 48.71 28.80
N GLN A 51 31.33 48.14 27.61
CA GLN A 51 31.68 46.76 27.33
C GLN A 51 33.20 46.64 27.14
N LEU A 52 33.81 45.64 27.78
CA LEU A 52 35.22 45.33 27.59
C LEU A 52 35.46 44.77 26.18
N LYS A 53 36.31 45.45 25.39
CA LYS A 53 36.78 44.98 24.08
C LYS A 53 38.10 44.24 24.22
N ASP A 54 38.38 43.34 23.28
CA ASP A 54 39.54 42.44 23.33
C ASP A 54 40.88 43.17 23.38
N ASP A 55 41.00 44.28 22.63
CA ASP A 55 42.22 45.10 22.54
C ASP A 55 42.40 46.10 23.70
N THR A 56 41.50 46.10 24.70
CA THR A 56 41.56 47.11 25.78
C THR A 56 42.64 46.72 26.81
N PRO A 57 43.68 47.53 27.04
CA PRO A 57 44.67 47.24 28.07
C PRO A 57 44.04 47.37 29.45
N LEU A 58 44.18 46.36 30.31
CA LEU A 58 43.50 46.29 31.60
C LEU A 58 44.00 47.34 32.61
N SER A 59 45.17 47.94 32.38
CA SER A 59 45.69 49.10 33.12
C SER A 59 44.78 50.34 33.02
N SER A 60 44.06 50.50 31.90
CA SER A 60 43.14 51.64 31.68
C SER A 60 41.86 51.57 32.51
N LEU A 61 41.55 50.40 33.08
CA LEU A 61 40.32 50.15 33.82
C LEU A 61 40.37 50.64 35.27
N ASN A 62 41.55 51.02 35.79
CA ASN A 62 41.76 51.50 37.17
C ASN A 62 40.95 50.71 38.22
N ALA A 63 40.93 49.38 38.09
CA ALA A 63 40.09 48.51 38.90
C ALA A 63 40.60 48.49 40.36
N LYS A 64 39.69 48.65 41.33
CA LYS A 64 40.02 48.52 42.75
C LYS A 64 39.85 47.07 43.21
N SER A 65 40.66 46.66 44.19
CA SER A 65 40.55 45.34 44.84
C SER A 65 39.11 45.10 45.34
N GLY A 66 38.49 44.00 44.94
CA GLY A 66 37.10 43.62 45.28
C GLY A 66 36.01 44.21 44.38
N GLN A 67 36.36 44.90 43.29
CA GLN A 67 35.37 45.48 42.38
C GLN A 67 34.58 44.40 41.63
N THR A 68 33.25 44.60 41.51
CA THR A 68 32.36 43.65 40.85
C THR A 68 32.17 43.97 39.37
N PHE A 69 32.44 43.01 38.49
CA PHE A 69 32.08 43.03 37.06
C PHE A 69 30.92 42.09 36.78
N MET A 70 30.13 42.39 35.75
CA MET A 70 28.99 41.58 35.35
C MET A 70 29.26 40.94 34.00
N MET A 71 29.17 39.62 33.93
CA MET A 71 29.40 38.84 32.71
C MET A 71 28.09 38.20 32.27
N MET A 72 27.76 38.37 30.99
CA MET A 72 26.60 37.74 30.33
C MET A 72 27.09 36.83 29.20
N GLY A 73 26.54 35.61 29.16
CA GLY A 73 26.74 34.63 28.09
C GLY A 73 26.28 33.25 28.52
N THR A 74 25.87 32.39 27.59
CA THR A 74 25.33 31.06 27.86
C THR A 74 26.41 29.99 27.60
N PRO A 75 26.65 29.02 28.51
CA PRO A 75 27.68 27.99 28.31
C PRO A 75 27.30 27.05 27.16
N SER A 76 28.28 26.71 26.31
CA SER A 76 28.06 25.87 25.13
C SER A 76 27.82 24.38 25.47
N GLY A 77 27.94 23.98 26.74
CA GLY A 77 27.88 22.58 27.18
C GLY A 77 26.51 22.08 27.68
N GLY A 78 25.46 22.91 27.67
CA GLY A 78 24.12 22.49 28.05
C GLY A 78 23.37 21.87 26.87
N GLN A 79 23.42 20.55 26.72
CA GLN A 79 22.55 19.80 25.80
C GLN A 79 21.09 20.21 26.03
N GLY A 80 20.42 20.74 24.99
CA GLY A 80 18.96 20.89 25.07
C GLY A 80 18.26 21.76 24.05
N ALA A 81 18.91 22.69 23.33
CA ALA A 81 18.10 23.61 22.50
C ALA A 81 18.72 24.21 21.23
N ALA A 82 20.03 24.07 20.97
CA ALA A 82 20.67 24.80 19.87
C ALA A 82 21.31 23.93 18.77
N ASP A 83 21.28 22.59 18.90
CA ASP A 83 21.93 21.68 17.93
C ASP A 83 20.96 20.95 16.99
N LEU A 84 19.67 21.33 17.01
CA LEU A 84 18.77 21.03 15.91
C LEU A 84 18.99 22.06 14.80
N GLY A 85 20.14 21.96 14.13
CA GLY A 85 20.35 22.63 12.86
C GLY A 85 19.19 22.27 11.93
N ARG A 86 18.56 23.29 11.32
CA ARG A 86 17.57 23.09 10.26
C ARG A 86 18.14 22.07 9.27
N PRO A 87 17.40 21.01 8.88
CA PRO A 87 17.89 20.05 7.91
C PRO A 87 18.44 20.81 6.70
N LYS A 88 19.67 20.47 6.29
CA LYS A 88 20.39 21.16 5.21
C LYS A 88 19.59 21.10 3.89
N GLU A 89 18.72 20.12 3.76
CA GLU A 89 17.78 19.99 2.66
C GLU A 89 16.42 20.55 3.11
N ALA A 90 15.90 21.52 2.36
CA ALA A 90 14.55 22.01 2.57
C ALA A 90 13.56 20.87 2.35
N ILE A 91 12.55 20.76 3.21
CA ILE A 91 11.42 19.84 3.03
C ILE A 91 10.77 20.18 1.69
N LYS A 92 11.00 19.34 0.68
CA LYS A 92 10.41 19.45 -0.66
C LYS A 92 9.10 18.68 -0.62
N PHE A 93 7.99 19.35 -0.89
CA PHE A 93 6.68 18.73 -0.89
C PHE A 93 6.51 17.85 -2.14
N LEU A 94 5.59 16.89 -2.09
CA LEU A 94 5.36 15.94 -3.19
C LEU A 94 4.99 16.68 -4.50
N GLU A 95 4.34 17.83 -4.36
CA GLU A 95 3.89 18.73 -5.43
C GLU A 95 5.03 19.51 -6.10
N ASP A 96 6.18 19.66 -5.43
CA ASP A 96 7.35 20.38 -5.95
C ASP A 96 8.38 19.43 -6.59
N MET A 97 8.17 18.11 -6.50
CA MET A 97 9.04 17.09 -7.10
C MET A 97 8.67 16.85 -8.57
N THR A 98 9.68 16.58 -9.40
CA THR A 98 9.39 16.14 -10.78
C THR A 98 8.69 14.79 -10.76
N GLU A 99 7.83 14.49 -11.75
CA GLU A 99 7.13 13.20 -11.82
C GLU A 99 8.09 11.99 -11.74
N ALA A 100 9.29 12.13 -12.32
CA ALA A 100 10.36 11.14 -12.23
C ALA A 100 10.99 11.01 -10.83
N GLU A 101 11.04 12.08 -10.03
CA GLU A 101 11.45 12.02 -8.62
C GLU A 101 10.38 11.34 -7.77
N VAL A 102 9.09 11.64 -8.02
CA VAL A 102 7.95 11.01 -7.34
C VAL A 102 7.88 9.52 -7.70
N ALA A 103 8.12 9.14 -8.95
CA ALA A 103 8.15 7.74 -9.40
C ALA A 103 9.30 6.91 -8.81
N ARG A 104 10.42 7.56 -8.46
CA ARG A 104 11.60 6.91 -7.86
C ARG A 104 11.56 6.87 -6.32
N GLN A 105 10.60 7.55 -5.69
CA GLN A 105 10.48 7.61 -4.24
C GLN A 105 10.06 6.25 -3.66
N ASP A 106 10.60 5.92 -2.49
CA ASP A 106 10.26 4.68 -1.78
C ASP A 106 8.77 4.68 -1.39
N GLY A 107 8.03 3.69 -1.90
CA GLY A 107 6.58 3.56 -1.69
C GLY A 107 5.69 4.15 -2.80
N ALA A 108 6.28 4.74 -3.84
CA ALA A 108 5.56 5.21 -5.03
C ALA A 108 4.82 4.06 -5.74
N THR A 109 3.62 4.36 -6.26
CA THR A 109 2.86 3.42 -7.09
C THR A 109 3.59 3.21 -8.42
N PRO A 110 3.95 1.97 -8.77
CA PRO A 110 4.63 1.72 -10.04
C PRO A 110 3.70 1.94 -11.23
N ALA A 111 4.25 2.38 -12.37
CA ALA A 111 3.49 2.56 -13.60
C ALA A 111 2.80 1.28 -14.10
N GLY A 112 1.53 1.41 -14.48
CA GLY A 112 0.76 0.41 -15.21
C GLY A 112 1.09 0.37 -16.71
N LEU A 113 0.51 -0.57 -17.44
CA LEU A 113 0.62 -0.67 -18.90
C LEU A 113 -0.77 -0.59 -19.53
N GLN A 114 -0.97 0.37 -20.44
CA GLN A 114 -2.27 0.55 -21.09
C GLN A 114 -2.61 -0.65 -21.98
N ASN A 115 -3.86 -1.13 -21.91
CA ASN A 115 -4.33 -2.21 -22.76
C ASN A 115 -4.64 -1.69 -24.16
N LEU A 116 -3.98 -2.25 -25.17
CA LEU A 116 -4.13 -1.91 -26.58
C LEU A 116 -5.08 -2.88 -27.32
N GLY A 117 -6.02 -3.49 -26.57
CA GLY A 117 -6.98 -4.47 -27.06
C GLY A 117 -6.43 -5.90 -27.02
N ASN A 118 -6.95 -6.73 -26.10
CA ASN A 118 -6.52 -8.11 -25.88
C ASN A 118 -5.01 -8.28 -25.59
N THR A 119 -4.35 -7.25 -25.05
CA THR A 119 -2.89 -7.25 -24.77
C THR A 119 -2.54 -7.47 -23.30
N CYS A 120 -3.52 -7.75 -22.44
CA CYS A 120 -3.30 -7.95 -21.01
C CYS A 120 -2.36 -9.15 -20.69
N TYR A 121 -2.31 -10.16 -21.56
CA TYR A 121 -1.35 -11.28 -21.45
C TYR A 121 0.11 -10.78 -21.54
N LEU A 122 0.36 -9.78 -22.38
CA LEU A 122 1.67 -9.18 -22.56
C LEU A 122 1.97 -8.25 -21.39
N ASN A 123 1.01 -7.40 -21.00
CA ASN A 123 1.18 -6.46 -19.88
C ASN A 123 1.57 -7.19 -18.59
N SER A 124 0.85 -8.27 -18.25
CA SER A 124 1.13 -9.08 -17.06
C SER A 124 2.52 -9.77 -17.12
N THR A 125 2.91 -10.27 -18.29
CA THR A 125 4.24 -10.86 -18.54
C THR A 125 5.35 -9.84 -18.34
N LEU A 126 5.24 -8.64 -18.93
CA LEU A 126 6.22 -7.57 -18.83
C LEU A 126 6.39 -7.05 -17.40
N GLN A 127 5.28 -6.85 -16.67
CA GLN A 127 5.31 -6.43 -15.26
C GLN A 127 5.99 -7.48 -14.37
N THR A 128 5.77 -8.77 -14.66
CA THR A 128 6.42 -9.86 -13.93
C THR A 128 7.92 -9.94 -14.23
N LEU A 129 8.33 -9.78 -15.50
CA LEU A 129 9.75 -9.73 -15.88
C LEU A 129 10.46 -8.51 -15.27
N ARG A 130 9.78 -7.36 -15.21
CA ARG A 130 10.30 -6.15 -14.55
C ARG A 130 10.63 -6.41 -13.09
N SER A 131 10.00 -7.37 -12.43
CA SER A 131 10.33 -7.66 -11.03
C SER A 131 11.81 -8.04 -10.85
N VAL A 132 12.49 -8.59 -11.87
CA VAL A 132 13.89 -9.06 -11.85
C VAL A 132 14.92 -7.91 -11.95
N PRO A 133 15.65 -7.55 -10.86
CA PRO A 133 16.62 -6.45 -10.84
C PRO A 133 17.82 -6.71 -11.75
N GLU A 134 18.39 -7.91 -11.71
CA GLU A 134 19.57 -8.26 -12.51
C GLU A 134 19.27 -8.16 -14.00
N LEU A 135 18.02 -8.47 -14.40
CA LEU A 135 17.57 -8.28 -15.77
C LEU A 135 17.52 -6.79 -16.14
N GLN A 136 17.04 -5.92 -15.23
CA GLN A 136 17.02 -4.47 -15.47
C GLN A 136 18.44 -3.91 -15.62
N GLU A 137 19.37 -4.33 -14.76
CA GLU A 137 20.77 -3.89 -14.81
C GLU A 137 21.44 -4.29 -16.12
N GLU A 138 21.24 -5.53 -16.57
CA GLU A 138 21.81 -6.01 -17.83
C GLU A 138 21.14 -5.37 -19.06
N LEU A 139 19.82 -5.12 -19.01
CA LEU A 139 19.13 -4.36 -20.06
C LEU A 139 19.66 -2.92 -20.16
N GLN A 140 19.98 -2.27 -19.05
CA GLN A 140 20.57 -0.92 -19.06
C GLN A 140 21.97 -0.90 -19.68
N ARG A 141 22.75 -1.98 -19.52
CA ARG A 141 24.08 -2.15 -20.12
C ARG A 141 24.01 -2.50 -21.61
N TYR A 142 22.93 -3.15 -22.04
CA TYR A 142 22.77 -3.61 -23.41
C TYR A 142 22.74 -2.44 -24.42
N ARG A 143 23.59 -2.56 -25.44
CA ARG A 143 23.59 -1.68 -26.62
C ARG A 143 23.47 -2.53 -27.89
N PRO A 144 22.59 -2.15 -28.83
CA PRO A 144 22.39 -2.91 -30.07
C PRO A 144 23.67 -2.89 -30.92
N SER A 145 24.09 -4.08 -31.36
CA SER A 145 25.23 -4.29 -32.24
C SER A 145 24.86 -3.90 -33.67
N GLY A 146 24.97 -2.62 -34.02
CA GLY A 146 24.62 -2.15 -35.37
C GLY A 146 24.73 -0.64 -35.61
N ARG A 147 25.51 0.11 -34.81
CA ARG A 147 25.73 1.53 -35.09
C ARG A 147 26.69 1.70 -36.26
N SER A 148 26.15 1.87 -37.46
CA SER A 148 26.85 2.55 -38.54
C SER A 148 27.13 3.99 -38.11
N GLU A 149 28.39 4.41 -38.22
CA GLU A 149 28.92 5.69 -37.71
C GLU A 149 28.54 6.90 -38.58
N HIS A 150 27.59 6.74 -39.51
CA HIS A 150 27.17 7.80 -40.43
C HIS A 150 25.70 8.19 -40.23
N GLY A 151 25.51 9.31 -39.53
CA GLY A 151 24.70 10.39 -40.08
C GLY A 151 23.20 10.44 -39.80
N LEU A 152 22.65 9.90 -38.69
CA LEU A 152 21.23 10.15 -38.32
C LEU A 152 20.98 10.21 -36.80
N SER A 153 22.02 10.35 -35.97
CA SER A 153 21.90 10.33 -34.50
C SER A 153 21.02 11.46 -33.92
N ASN A 154 20.88 12.59 -34.62
CA ASN A 154 20.09 13.72 -34.15
C ASN A 154 18.56 13.55 -34.28
N LEU A 155 18.08 12.56 -35.04
CA LEU A 155 16.63 12.30 -35.20
C LEU A 155 16.06 11.35 -34.14
N SER A 156 16.93 10.63 -33.41
CA SER A 156 16.53 9.79 -32.27
C SER A 156 16.00 10.63 -31.09
N SER A 157 16.44 11.89 -30.99
CA SER A 157 15.91 12.87 -30.03
C SER A 157 14.50 13.37 -30.38
N PHE A 158 14.01 13.11 -31.59
CA PHE A 158 12.69 13.54 -32.10
C PHE A 158 11.73 12.37 -32.35
N GLY A 159 12.05 11.15 -31.89
CA GLY A 159 11.13 10.00 -31.93
C GLY A 159 10.88 9.38 -33.31
N LEU A 160 11.63 9.77 -34.35
CA LEU A 160 11.44 9.32 -35.73
C LEU A 160 12.49 8.30 -36.24
N GLY A 161 13.37 7.80 -35.38
CA GLY A 161 14.45 6.86 -35.72
C GLY A 161 14.11 5.36 -35.61
N GLY A 162 12.83 5.00 -35.70
CA GLY A 162 12.32 3.67 -35.32
C GLY A 162 12.31 2.57 -36.40
N LEU A 163 12.63 2.87 -37.65
CA LEU A 163 12.38 1.88 -38.73
C LEU A 163 13.38 0.71 -38.74
N ASP A 164 14.66 0.91 -38.42
CA ASP A 164 15.67 -0.16 -38.41
C ASP A 164 15.85 -0.80 -37.01
N SER A 165 15.38 -0.12 -35.95
CA SER A 165 15.34 -0.64 -34.57
C SER A 165 14.09 -1.48 -34.27
N SER A 166 13.16 -1.57 -35.23
CA SER A 166 11.89 -2.29 -35.12
C SER A 166 12.00 -3.80 -34.91
N HIS A 167 13.20 -4.38 -35.08
CA HIS A 167 13.46 -5.81 -34.92
C HIS A 167 14.13 -6.20 -33.59
N ASP A 168 14.67 -5.26 -32.81
CA ASP A 168 15.41 -5.59 -31.59
C ASP A 168 14.53 -5.51 -30.32
N LEU A 169 13.91 -6.64 -29.98
CA LEU A 169 13.04 -6.78 -28.82
C LEU A 169 13.72 -6.43 -27.49
N ALA A 170 15.02 -6.69 -27.35
CA ALA A 170 15.76 -6.38 -26.11
C ALA A 170 15.93 -4.86 -25.92
N SER A 171 16.15 -4.12 -27.02
CA SER A 171 16.27 -2.66 -26.96
C SER A 171 14.95 -1.97 -26.64
N SER A 172 13.85 -2.41 -27.25
CA SER A 172 12.51 -1.90 -26.94
C SER A 172 12.07 -2.24 -25.51
N LEU A 173 12.46 -3.39 -24.97
CA LEU A 173 12.21 -3.76 -23.57
C LEU A 173 12.96 -2.84 -22.60
N ARG A 174 14.24 -2.57 -22.87
CA ARG A 174 15.05 -1.63 -22.07
C ARG A 174 14.40 -0.25 -22.02
N ASP A 175 14.02 0.27 -23.18
CA ASP A 175 13.46 1.62 -23.27
C ASP A 175 12.08 1.71 -22.59
N LEU A 176 11.25 0.67 -22.72
CA LEU A 176 9.98 0.56 -22.00
C LEU A 176 10.19 0.55 -20.48
N PHE A 177 11.10 -0.28 -19.96
CA PHE A 177 11.37 -0.35 -18.53
C PHE A 177 11.97 0.94 -17.97
N LYS A 178 12.76 1.65 -18.78
CA LYS A 178 13.26 2.98 -18.41
C LYS A 178 12.13 3.99 -18.30
N GLN A 179 11.23 4.06 -19.29
CA GLN A 179 10.06 4.95 -19.24
C GLN A 179 9.18 4.64 -18.02
N MET A 180 8.92 3.36 -17.75
CA MET A 180 8.16 2.91 -16.56
C MET A 180 8.83 3.24 -15.21
N SER A 181 10.11 3.61 -15.20
CA SER A 181 10.81 4.06 -13.99
C SER A 181 10.77 5.58 -13.79
N GLU A 182 10.29 6.32 -14.79
CA GLU A 182 10.26 7.78 -14.80
C GLU A 182 8.84 8.35 -14.70
N THR A 183 7.80 7.53 -14.88
CA THR A 183 6.39 7.95 -14.78
C THR A 183 5.60 7.09 -13.79
N GLN A 184 4.47 7.62 -13.33
CA GLN A 184 3.46 6.85 -12.60
C GLN A 184 2.23 6.53 -13.46
N GLU A 185 2.01 7.28 -14.53
CA GLU A 185 0.92 7.05 -15.48
C GLU A 185 1.11 5.76 -16.29
N GLY A 186 -0.02 5.22 -16.76
CA GLY A 186 -0.04 4.00 -17.58
C GLY A 186 0.63 4.23 -18.94
N ILE A 187 1.64 3.42 -19.26
CA ILE A 187 2.38 3.54 -20.52
C ILE A 187 1.81 2.59 -21.57
N PRO A 188 1.53 3.04 -22.81
CA PRO A 188 1.17 2.16 -23.91
C PRO A 188 2.42 1.48 -24.52
N PRO A 189 2.57 0.15 -24.46
CA PRO A 189 3.76 -0.56 -24.94
C PRO A 189 3.78 -0.74 -26.48
N LEU A 190 3.47 0.31 -27.24
CA LEU A 190 3.29 0.25 -28.71
C LEU A 190 4.56 -0.21 -29.44
N MET A 191 5.72 0.34 -29.10
CA MET A 191 6.99 0.01 -29.74
C MET A 191 7.36 -1.46 -29.53
N PHE A 192 7.27 -1.93 -28.28
CA PHE A 192 7.56 -3.32 -27.93
C PHE A 192 6.56 -4.28 -28.59
N LEU A 193 5.26 -3.97 -28.56
CA LEU A 193 4.22 -4.81 -29.13
C LEU A 193 4.37 -4.95 -30.66
N ASN A 194 4.69 -3.87 -31.35
CA ASN A 194 4.94 -3.91 -32.80
C ASN A 194 6.19 -4.72 -33.13
N ALA A 195 7.28 -4.56 -32.36
CA ALA A 195 8.48 -5.38 -32.52
C ALA A 195 8.19 -6.87 -32.29
N LEU A 196 7.43 -7.19 -31.24
CA LEU A 196 7.02 -8.56 -30.93
C LEU A 196 6.22 -9.20 -32.07
N ARG A 197 5.26 -8.48 -32.63
CA ARG A 197 4.42 -8.96 -33.76
C ARG A 197 5.21 -9.17 -35.04
N THR A 198 6.25 -8.36 -35.28
CA THR A 198 7.13 -8.50 -36.44
C THR A 198 8.05 -9.71 -36.30
N VAL A 199 8.61 -9.93 -35.11
CA VAL A 199 9.49 -11.09 -34.84
C VAL A 199 8.69 -12.39 -34.76
N PHE A 200 7.48 -12.33 -34.18
CA PHE A 200 6.62 -13.48 -33.95
C PHE A 200 5.19 -13.19 -34.49
N PRO A 201 4.93 -13.53 -35.77
CA PRO A 201 3.63 -13.26 -36.42
C PRO A 201 2.41 -13.91 -35.74
N GLN A 202 2.61 -14.93 -34.90
CA GLN A 202 1.56 -15.53 -34.07
C GLN A 202 0.81 -14.50 -33.22
N PHE A 203 1.50 -13.49 -32.66
CA PHE A 203 0.88 -12.43 -31.86
C PHE A 203 0.19 -11.36 -32.72
N ALA A 204 0.28 -11.46 -34.05
CA ALA A 204 -0.41 -10.62 -35.02
C ALA A 204 -1.71 -11.27 -35.54
N GLN A 205 -2.07 -12.46 -35.07
CA GLN A 205 -3.33 -13.11 -35.43
C GLN A 205 -4.52 -12.23 -35.05
N ARG A 206 -5.50 -12.14 -35.96
CA ARG A 206 -6.73 -11.36 -35.75
C ARG A 206 -7.79 -12.18 -35.03
N ASP A 207 -8.58 -11.49 -34.21
CA ASP A 207 -9.70 -12.12 -33.53
C ASP A 207 -10.78 -12.57 -34.53
N ARG A 208 -11.51 -13.63 -34.19
CA ARG A 208 -12.56 -14.23 -35.02
C ARG A 208 -13.69 -13.25 -35.31
N ASN A 209 -13.87 -12.24 -34.45
CA ASN A 209 -14.90 -11.22 -34.58
C ASN A 209 -14.47 -10.02 -35.44
N GLY A 210 -13.24 -10.00 -35.99
CA GLY A 210 -12.76 -8.97 -36.93
C GLY A 210 -12.37 -7.63 -36.29
N HIS A 211 -12.67 -7.43 -35.00
CA HIS A 211 -12.30 -6.24 -34.24
C HIS A 211 -10.95 -6.43 -33.53
N GLY A 212 -9.85 -6.14 -34.23
CA GLY A 212 -8.50 -6.09 -33.64
C GLY A 212 -7.76 -7.44 -33.58
N TYR A 213 -6.76 -7.50 -32.71
CA TYR A 213 -5.89 -8.67 -32.53
C TYR A 213 -6.48 -9.67 -31.54
N ALA A 214 -6.20 -10.95 -31.76
CA ALA A 214 -6.63 -12.03 -30.89
C ALA A 214 -5.84 -12.01 -29.58
N GLN A 215 -6.50 -12.44 -28.50
CA GLN A 215 -5.84 -12.73 -27.24
C GLN A 215 -4.96 -13.97 -27.38
N GLN A 216 -3.79 -13.96 -26.74
CA GLN A 216 -2.82 -15.04 -26.77
C GLN A 216 -2.49 -15.51 -25.36
N ASP A 217 -1.77 -16.64 -25.25
CA ASP A 217 -1.33 -17.18 -23.98
C ASP A 217 -0.15 -16.37 -23.43
N ALA A 218 -0.20 -16.05 -22.13
CA ALA A 218 0.88 -15.36 -21.44
C ALA A 218 2.13 -16.25 -21.31
N GLU A 219 1.96 -17.58 -21.22
CA GLU A 219 3.10 -18.51 -21.19
C GLU A 219 3.87 -18.47 -22.52
N GLU A 220 3.17 -18.45 -23.64
CA GLU A 220 3.78 -18.38 -24.96
C GLU A 220 4.53 -17.05 -25.13
N ALA A 221 3.93 -15.94 -24.70
CA ALA A 221 4.60 -14.64 -24.68
C ALA A 221 5.86 -14.64 -23.79
N TRP A 222 5.78 -15.21 -22.58
CA TRP A 222 6.92 -15.34 -21.66
C TRP A 222 8.06 -16.13 -22.30
N SER A 223 7.77 -17.32 -22.84
CA SER A 223 8.75 -18.20 -23.45
C SER A 223 9.45 -17.54 -24.65
N GLN A 224 8.70 -16.85 -25.52
CA GLN A 224 9.29 -16.16 -26.67
C GLN A 224 10.16 -14.96 -26.26
N ILE A 225 9.73 -14.18 -25.27
CA ILE A 225 10.52 -13.06 -24.75
C ILE A 225 11.82 -13.56 -24.11
N VAL A 226 11.74 -14.58 -23.25
CA VAL A 226 12.93 -15.16 -22.59
C VAL A 226 13.90 -15.75 -23.62
N ASN A 227 13.41 -16.40 -24.67
CA ASN A 227 14.28 -16.95 -25.73
C ASN A 227 14.99 -15.84 -26.53
N GLN A 228 14.33 -14.72 -26.80
CA GLN A 228 14.99 -13.55 -27.42
C GLN A 228 16.02 -12.92 -26.50
N LEU A 229 15.70 -12.78 -25.20
CA LEU A 229 16.65 -12.28 -24.21
C LEU A 229 17.87 -13.21 -24.10
N ARG A 230 17.68 -14.53 -24.19
CA ARG A 230 18.75 -15.52 -24.19
C ARG A 230 19.73 -15.29 -25.34
N ALA A 231 19.21 -15.06 -26.55
CA ALA A 231 20.01 -14.88 -27.75
C ALA A 231 20.78 -13.54 -27.78
N LYS A 232 20.26 -12.49 -27.13
CA LYS A 232 20.81 -11.12 -27.22
C LYS A 232 21.61 -10.69 -26.01
N LEU A 233 21.21 -11.09 -24.80
CA LEU A 233 21.89 -10.69 -23.56
C LEU A 233 22.98 -11.72 -23.22
N THR A 234 24.22 -11.35 -23.54
CA THR A 234 25.41 -12.12 -23.17
C THR A 234 26.20 -11.38 -22.08
N ILE A 235 26.54 -12.12 -21.03
CA ILE A 235 27.38 -11.67 -19.93
C ILE A 235 28.80 -12.15 -20.23
N LYS A 236 29.76 -11.25 -20.07
CA LYS A 236 31.18 -11.58 -20.08
C LYS A 236 31.64 -11.70 -18.64
N ASP A 237 31.82 -12.91 -18.16
CA ASP A 237 32.42 -13.16 -16.84
C ASP A 237 33.91 -13.50 -17.00
N GLY A 238 34.78 -12.76 -16.31
CA GLY A 238 36.24 -12.96 -16.26
C GLY A 238 37.08 -11.73 -16.62
N GLU A 239 38.24 -11.56 -15.97
CA GLU A 239 39.31 -10.63 -16.36
C GLU A 239 40.43 -11.42 -17.05
N GLY A 240 40.79 -11.06 -18.30
CA GLY A 240 41.91 -11.69 -19.04
C GLY A 240 41.49 -12.64 -20.18
N GLU A 241 42.37 -13.59 -20.56
CA GLU A 241 42.23 -14.48 -21.74
C GLU A 241 41.17 -15.59 -21.62
N SER A 242 40.54 -15.79 -20.46
CA SER A 242 39.50 -16.81 -20.24
C SER A 242 38.08 -16.21 -20.13
N THR A 243 37.70 -15.28 -21.00
CA THR A 243 36.33 -14.73 -21.01
C THR A 243 35.34 -15.76 -21.53
N THR A 244 34.60 -16.41 -20.63
CA THR A 244 33.44 -17.23 -21.01
C THR A 244 32.24 -16.33 -21.25
N GLN A 245 31.73 -16.29 -22.48
CA GLN A 245 30.48 -15.61 -22.80
C GLN A 245 29.32 -16.55 -22.45
N THR A 246 28.58 -16.24 -21.40
CA THR A 246 27.35 -16.97 -21.04
C THR A 246 26.14 -16.08 -21.23
N SER A 247 25.02 -16.67 -21.65
CA SER A 247 23.77 -15.93 -21.74
C SER A 247 23.26 -15.56 -20.35
N PHE A 248 22.66 -14.38 -20.20
CA PHE A 248 21.99 -13.97 -18.96
C PHE A 248 20.96 -15.02 -18.51
N VAL A 249 20.18 -15.53 -19.46
CA VAL A 249 19.12 -16.52 -19.19
C VAL A 249 19.73 -17.84 -18.73
N ASP A 250 20.80 -18.30 -19.38
CA ASP A 250 21.48 -19.55 -19.01
C ASP A 250 22.13 -19.46 -17.63
N LYS A 251 22.58 -18.26 -17.24
CA LYS A 251 23.17 -18.00 -15.92
C LYS A 251 22.12 -17.97 -14.80
N TYR A 252 21.05 -17.18 -14.96
CA TYR A 252 20.13 -16.86 -13.85
C TYR A 252 18.77 -17.57 -13.88
N LEU A 253 18.30 -18.02 -15.05
CA LEU A 253 16.96 -18.58 -15.27
C LEU A 253 16.98 -20.05 -15.69
N ALA A 254 18.12 -20.58 -16.15
CA ALA A 254 18.23 -21.96 -16.57
C ALA A 254 18.65 -22.90 -15.44
N GLY A 255 17.88 -23.97 -15.25
CA GLY A 255 18.25 -25.11 -14.43
C GLY A 255 18.70 -26.30 -15.28
N GLN A 256 19.25 -27.32 -14.62
CA GLN A 256 19.62 -28.59 -15.27
C GLN A 256 18.92 -29.73 -14.56
N PHE A 257 18.35 -30.65 -15.33
CA PHE A 257 17.85 -31.94 -14.88
C PHE A 257 18.88 -33.02 -15.16
N GLU A 258 19.06 -33.92 -14.21
CA GLU A 258 19.59 -35.25 -14.46
C GLU A 258 18.39 -36.20 -14.52
N SER A 259 18.23 -36.88 -15.65
CA SER A 259 17.12 -37.79 -15.88
C SER A 259 17.62 -39.22 -16.01
N VAL A 260 16.93 -40.13 -15.34
CA VAL A 260 17.20 -41.57 -15.38
C VAL A 260 16.00 -42.23 -16.04
N THR A 261 16.23 -42.93 -17.16
CA THR A 261 15.19 -43.67 -17.88
C THR A 261 15.33 -45.16 -17.59
N GLU A 262 14.28 -45.76 -17.04
CA GLU A 262 14.21 -47.20 -16.70
C GLU A 262 13.04 -47.87 -17.41
N CYS A 263 13.20 -49.14 -17.82
CA CYS A 263 12.11 -49.93 -18.39
C CYS A 263 11.24 -50.50 -17.26
N ASP A 264 9.92 -50.43 -17.40
CA ASP A 264 8.99 -50.94 -16.38
C ASP A 264 8.74 -52.46 -16.51
N ASP A 265 9.14 -53.08 -17.62
CA ASP A 265 8.91 -54.51 -17.87
C ASP A 265 9.82 -55.38 -16.97
N PRO A 266 9.24 -56.29 -16.15
CA PRO A 266 10.01 -57.14 -15.24
C PRO A 266 11.04 -58.04 -15.96
N ALA A 267 10.77 -58.43 -17.21
CA ALA A 267 11.69 -59.25 -17.99
C ALA A 267 13.01 -58.52 -18.34
N VAL A 268 13.00 -57.19 -18.39
CA VAL A 268 14.18 -56.36 -18.69
C VAL A 268 14.98 -56.05 -17.43
N LYS A 269 14.29 -55.91 -16.29
CA LYS A 269 14.94 -55.73 -14.97
C LYS A 269 15.77 -56.94 -14.57
N GLU A 270 15.36 -58.15 -14.95
CA GLU A 270 16.10 -59.38 -14.72
C GLU A 270 17.31 -59.57 -15.65
N VAL A 271 17.28 -58.97 -16.85
CA VAL A 271 18.36 -59.05 -17.87
C VAL A 271 19.44 -57.98 -17.66
N GLY A 272 19.18 -56.96 -16.83
CA GLY A 272 20.19 -55.97 -16.42
C GLY A 272 20.46 -54.88 -17.46
N GLU A 273 19.44 -54.41 -18.18
CA GLU A 273 19.59 -53.23 -19.06
C GLU A 273 19.97 -51.99 -18.22
N GLN A 274 21.07 -51.31 -18.57
CA GLN A 274 21.56 -50.15 -17.83
C GLN A 274 20.62 -48.96 -18.03
N SER A 275 20.21 -48.33 -16.93
CA SER A 275 19.42 -47.10 -16.95
C SER A 275 20.16 -46.00 -17.72
N ASN A 276 19.50 -45.38 -18.70
CA ASN A 276 20.11 -44.29 -19.46
C ASN A 276 20.02 -42.98 -18.67
N ARG A 277 21.17 -42.34 -18.44
CA ARG A 277 21.27 -41.03 -17.78
C ARG A 277 21.44 -39.93 -18.82
N ALA A 278 20.56 -38.93 -18.80
CA ALA A 278 20.65 -37.77 -19.67
C ALA A 278 20.58 -36.47 -18.86
N SER A 279 21.36 -35.47 -19.27
CA SER A 279 21.36 -34.14 -18.66
C SER A 279 20.64 -33.16 -19.59
N ASP A 280 19.50 -32.63 -19.16
CA ASP A 280 18.64 -31.72 -19.94
C ASP A 280 18.58 -30.33 -19.27
N VAL A 281 18.63 -29.25 -20.05
CA VAL A 281 18.49 -27.88 -19.54
C VAL A 281 17.02 -27.46 -19.57
N PHE A 282 16.52 -26.81 -18.51
CA PHE A 282 15.15 -26.30 -18.43
C PHE A 282 15.12 -24.82 -18.04
N TYR A 283 14.10 -24.10 -18.51
CA TYR A 283 13.88 -22.66 -18.21
C TYR A 283 12.60 -22.41 -17.39
N LYS A 284 11.76 -23.44 -17.29
CA LYS A 284 10.51 -23.45 -16.53
C LYS A 284 10.27 -24.86 -15.99
N LEU A 285 9.61 -24.94 -14.84
CA LEU A 285 9.07 -26.18 -14.28
C LEU A 285 7.59 -26.27 -14.60
N ASP A 286 7.19 -27.31 -15.32
CA ASP A 286 5.79 -27.56 -15.61
C ASP A 286 5.12 -28.26 -14.42
N CYS A 287 4.07 -27.66 -13.89
CA CYS A 287 3.19 -28.23 -12.88
C CYS A 287 1.97 -28.83 -13.58
N HIS A 288 1.94 -30.16 -13.70
CA HIS A 288 0.80 -30.88 -14.26
C HIS A 288 -0.31 -31.01 -13.23
N ILE A 289 -1.54 -30.65 -13.62
CA ILE A 289 -2.68 -30.62 -12.70
C ILE A 289 -3.60 -31.80 -13.02
N GLY A 290 -3.52 -32.84 -12.21
CA GLY A 290 -4.33 -34.05 -12.31
C GLY A 290 -5.56 -34.04 -11.40
N LYS A 291 -6.18 -35.21 -11.26
CA LYS A 291 -7.28 -35.43 -10.29
C LYS A 291 -6.79 -35.51 -8.85
N GLU A 292 -5.53 -35.87 -8.63
CA GLU A 292 -4.96 -36.03 -7.29
C GLU A 292 -4.18 -34.79 -6.81
N THR A 293 -3.88 -33.84 -7.70
CA THR A 293 -3.04 -32.68 -7.36
C THR A 293 -3.83 -31.62 -6.61
N ASN A 294 -3.48 -31.37 -5.35
CA ASN A 294 -4.07 -30.31 -4.51
C ASN A 294 -3.06 -29.21 -4.17
N HIS A 295 -1.79 -29.60 -4.05
CA HIS A 295 -0.69 -28.70 -3.78
C HIS A 295 0.22 -28.59 -5.00
N LEU A 296 0.96 -27.47 -5.10
CA LEU A 296 1.92 -27.26 -6.17
C LEU A 296 2.99 -28.37 -6.22
N GLN A 297 3.43 -28.86 -5.05
CA GLN A 297 4.47 -29.89 -4.94
C GLN A 297 4.05 -31.18 -5.66
N ASP A 298 2.81 -31.63 -5.48
CA ASP A 298 2.26 -32.81 -6.16
C ASP A 298 2.34 -32.67 -7.69
N GLY A 299 2.01 -31.47 -8.19
CA GLY A 299 1.98 -31.19 -9.62
C GLY A 299 3.38 -31.07 -10.25
N ILE A 300 4.37 -30.58 -9.49
CA ILE A 300 5.78 -30.58 -9.91
C ILE A 300 6.31 -32.02 -9.91
N MET A 301 6.02 -32.81 -8.88
CA MET A 301 6.45 -34.21 -8.81
C MET A 301 5.89 -35.02 -9.99
N ALA A 302 4.62 -34.81 -10.34
CA ALA A 302 4.00 -35.40 -11.53
C ALA A 302 4.60 -34.90 -12.85
N GLY A 303 5.22 -33.70 -12.88
CA GLY A 303 5.95 -33.18 -14.04
C GLY A 303 7.37 -33.72 -14.19
N LEU A 304 7.95 -34.24 -13.10
CA LEU A 304 9.30 -34.81 -13.09
C LEU A 304 9.31 -36.29 -13.51
N GLU A 305 8.16 -36.95 -13.48
CA GLU A 305 7.98 -38.34 -13.88
C GLU A 305 7.18 -38.41 -15.18
N GLU A 306 7.80 -38.90 -16.24
CA GLU A 306 7.17 -39.05 -17.55
C GLU A 306 7.22 -40.51 -17.99
N GLN A 307 6.09 -41.03 -18.49
CA GLN A 307 6.04 -42.35 -19.12
C GLN A 307 6.17 -42.20 -20.63
N ILE A 308 7.17 -42.88 -21.20
CA ILE A 308 7.51 -42.81 -22.62
C ILE A 308 7.43 -44.22 -23.21
N GLU A 309 6.73 -44.37 -24.33
CA GLU A 309 6.78 -45.59 -25.13
C GLU A 309 8.03 -45.57 -26.02
N LYS A 310 8.95 -46.52 -25.80
CA LYS A 310 10.14 -46.70 -26.64
C LYS A 310 10.22 -48.15 -27.09
N GLN A 311 10.75 -48.36 -28.29
CA GLN A 311 11.07 -49.69 -28.77
C GLN A 311 12.30 -50.18 -28.00
N SER A 312 12.12 -51.20 -27.17
CA SER A 312 13.21 -51.80 -26.41
C SER A 312 14.08 -52.64 -27.36
N PRO A 313 15.41 -52.43 -27.40
CA PRO A 313 16.31 -53.25 -28.20
C PRO A 313 16.38 -54.69 -27.67
N THR A 314 16.09 -54.92 -26.38
CA THR A 314 16.14 -56.24 -25.75
C THR A 314 14.85 -57.04 -25.94
N LEU A 315 13.69 -56.39 -25.93
CA LEU A 315 12.39 -57.05 -26.12
C LEU A 315 11.86 -56.99 -27.56
N GLU A 316 12.53 -56.24 -28.44
CA GLU A 316 12.14 -55.97 -29.83
C GLU A 316 10.69 -55.47 -30.01
N ARG A 317 10.08 -54.93 -28.95
CA ARG A 317 8.72 -54.40 -28.92
C ARG A 317 8.67 -53.05 -28.22
N ASN A 318 7.59 -52.30 -28.42
CA ASN A 318 7.33 -51.09 -27.64
C ASN A 318 7.07 -51.48 -26.18
N ALA A 319 7.91 -50.95 -25.30
CA ALA A 319 7.77 -51.09 -23.86
C ALA A 319 7.58 -49.72 -23.23
N LEU A 320 6.96 -49.70 -22.05
CA LEU A 320 6.82 -48.50 -21.25
C LEU A 320 8.12 -48.26 -20.48
N TYR A 321 8.67 -47.07 -20.66
CA TYR A 321 9.82 -46.58 -19.93
C TYR A 321 9.39 -45.42 -19.04
N THR A 322 9.78 -45.45 -17.77
CA THR A 322 9.59 -44.33 -16.85
C THR A 322 10.87 -43.48 -16.82
N LYS A 323 10.77 -42.23 -17.27
CA LYS A 323 11.83 -41.20 -17.16
C LYS A 323 11.61 -40.43 -15.87
N ARG A 324 12.53 -40.55 -14.92
CA ARG A 324 12.56 -39.77 -13.68
C ARG A 324 13.59 -38.66 -13.80
N SER A 325 13.13 -37.42 -13.77
CA SER A 325 13.99 -36.24 -13.79
C SER A 325 14.18 -35.69 -12.37
N ARG A 326 15.40 -35.31 -12.02
CA ARG A 326 15.77 -34.65 -10.75
C ARG A 326 16.62 -33.44 -11.05
N ILE A 327 16.49 -32.38 -10.25
CA ILE A 327 17.19 -31.12 -10.50
C ILE A 327 18.64 -31.24 -10.04
N ALA A 328 19.59 -31.10 -10.97
CA ALA A 328 21.03 -31.11 -10.73
C ALA A 328 21.60 -29.69 -10.52
N ARG A 329 21.03 -28.67 -11.19
CA ARG A 329 21.41 -27.26 -11.02
C ARG A 329 20.17 -26.39 -10.86
N LEU A 330 20.15 -25.55 -9.83
CA LEU A 330 19.06 -24.64 -9.51
C LEU A 330 19.33 -23.21 -9.99
N PRO A 331 18.42 -22.59 -10.77
CA PRO A 331 18.56 -21.20 -11.20
C PRO A 331 18.28 -20.23 -10.05
N LYS A 332 18.83 -19.02 -10.06
CA LYS A 332 18.47 -17.98 -9.09
C LYS A 332 16.98 -17.61 -9.15
N TYR A 333 16.42 -17.57 -10.35
CA TYR A 333 15.00 -17.32 -10.59
C TYR A 333 14.33 -18.54 -11.20
N LEU A 334 13.36 -19.11 -10.48
CA LEU A 334 12.64 -20.29 -10.92
C LEU A 334 11.25 -19.90 -11.45
N THR A 335 11.00 -20.21 -12.73
CA THR A 335 9.67 -20.03 -13.32
C THR A 335 8.90 -21.33 -13.18
N VAL A 336 7.69 -21.26 -12.61
CA VAL A 336 6.79 -22.42 -12.49
C VAL A 336 5.55 -22.17 -13.34
N HIS A 337 5.30 -23.06 -14.28
CA HIS A 337 4.19 -22.97 -15.22
C HIS A 337 3.07 -23.93 -14.83
N PHE A 338 1.89 -23.41 -14.56
CA PHE A 338 0.71 -24.21 -14.25
C PHE A 338 0.04 -24.64 -15.56
N VAL A 339 0.19 -25.92 -15.93
CA VAL A 339 -0.38 -26.48 -17.16
C VAL A 339 -1.89 -26.68 -17.01
N ARG A 340 -2.63 -25.56 -17.05
CA ARG A 340 -4.10 -25.54 -16.87
C ARG A 340 -4.84 -25.66 -18.19
N PHE A 341 -4.26 -25.22 -19.30
CA PHE A 341 -4.91 -25.29 -20.60
C PHE A 341 -4.63 -26.63 -21.26
N PHE A 342 -5.68 -27.29 -21.73
CA PHE A 342 -5.55 -28.54 -22.47
C PHE A 342 -6.59 -28.60 -23.59
N TRP A 343 -6.29 -29.38 -24.62
CA TRP A 343 -7.22 -29.65 -25.69
C TRP A 343 -8.19 -30.75 -25.29
N LYS A 344 -9.47 -30.41 -25.10
CA LYS A 344 -10.49 -31.42 -24.78
C LYS A 344 -10.97 -32.08 -26.08
N ARG A 345 -10.45 -33.28 -26.37
CA ARG A 345 -10.77 -34.07 -27.58
C ARG A 345 -12.27 -34.29 -27.81
N GLU A 346 -13.04 -34.50 -26.74
CA GLU A 346 -14.51 -34.70 -26.83
C GLU A 346 -15.24 -33.49 -27.42
N THR A 347 -14.83 -32.29 -27.02
CA THR A 347 -15.50 -31.04 -27.42
C THR A 347 -14.78 -30.31 -28.54
N GLN A 348 -13.60 -30.79 -28.97
CA GLN A 348 -12.71 -30.15 -29.93
C GLN A 348 -12.49 -28.66 -29.63
N LYS A 349 -12.26 -28.36 -28.35
CA LYS A 349 -12.09 -27.00 -27.83
C LYS A 349 -10.97 -26.99 -26.78
N LYS A 350 -10.23 -25.87 -26.73
CA LYS A 350 -9.33 -25.57 -25.61
C LYS A 350 -10.17 -25.39 -24.34
N ALA A 351 -9.82 -26.11 -23.28
CA ALA A 351 -10.47 -26.03 -21.98
C ALA A 351 -9.43 -25.70 -20.91
N LYS A 352 -9.89 -25.06 -19.83
CA LYS A 352 -9.06 -24.72 -18.68
C LYS A 352 -9.41 -25.57 -17.46
N ILE A 353 -8.40 -26.11 -16.78
CA ILE A 353 -8.54 -26.82 -15.51
C ILE A 353 -8.75 -25.79 -14.39
N MET A 354 -9.96 -25.76 -13.84
CA MET A 354 -10.38 -24.82 -12.78
C MET A 354 -10.18 -25.38 -11.36
N ARG A 355 -9.48 -26.51 -11.22
CA ARG A 355 -9.18 -27.12 -9.92
C ARG A 355 -8.36 -26.16 -9.05
N LYS A 356 -8.68 -26.11 -7.75
CA LYS A 356 -7.89 -25.39 -6.76
C LYS A 356 -6.55 -26.11 -6.55
N VAL A 357 -5.46 -25.38 -6.72
CA VAL A 357 -4.09 -25.84 -6.46
C VAL A 357 -3.42 -24.78 -5.60
N SER A 358 -3.15 -25.09 -4.34
CA SER A 358 -2.48 -24.14 -3.44
C SER A 358 -0.98 -24.09 -3.73
N PHE A 359 -0.41 -22.90 -3.73
CA PHE A 359 1.03 -22.68 -3.84
C PHE A 359 1.53 -21.95 -2.58
N PRO A 360 2.70 -22.32 -2.04
CA PRO A 360 3.25 -21.65 -0.88
C PRO A 360 3.97 -20.35 -1.27
N PHE A 361 4.06 -19.39 -0.33
CA PHE A 361 4.91 -18.19 -0.51
C PHE A 361 6.39 -18.53 -0.47
N GLU A 362 6.78 -19.55 0.29
CA GLU A 362 8.12 -20.11 0.30
C GLU A 362 8.09 -21.52 -0.28
N LEU A 363 8.82 -21.74 -1.37
CA LEU A 363 8.93 -23.02 -2.03
C LEU A 363 10.26 -23.68 -1.63
N ASP A 364 10.17 -24.84 -0.98
CA ASP A 364 11.30 -25.75 -0.78
C ASP A 364 11.38 -26.70 -1.97
N VAL A 365 12.49 -26.65 -2.72
CA VAL A 365 12.72 -27.53 -3.88
C VAL A 365 13.73 -28.64 -3.61
N VAL A 366 14.26 -28.74 -2.38
CA VAL A 366 15.29 -29.73 -2.06
C VAL A 366 14.79 -31.15 -2.33
N GLU A 367 13.51 -31.42 -2.10
CA GLU A 367 12.86 -32.71 -2.39
C GLU A 367 12.95 -33.11 -3.88
N PHE A 368 13.02 -32.14 -4.80
CA PHE A 368 13.08 -32.38 -6.24
C PHE A 368 14.51 -32.48 -6.79
N CYS A 369 15.52 -32.24 -5.94
CA CYS A 369 16.93 -32.20 -6.33
C CYS A 369 17.57 -33.59 -6.37
N THR A 370 18.73 -33.73 -7.03
CA THR A 370 19.56 -34.93 -6.95
C THR A 370 20.12 -35.12 -5.53
N GLU A 371 20.41 -36.36 -5.12
CA GLU A 371 20.95 -36.64 -3.77
C GLU A 371 22.27 -35.91 -3.49
N GLU A 372 23.09 -35.71 -4.52
CA GLU A 372 24.34 -34.94 -4.43
C GLU A 372 24.08 -33.48 -4.09
N LEU A 373 23.12 -32.86 -4.79
CA LEU A 373 22.74 -31.47 -4.54
C LEU A 373 22.03 -31.32 -3.19
N GLN A 374 21.19 -32.29 -2.80
CA GLN A 374 20.51 -32.28 -1.50
C GLN A 374 21.51 -32.23 -0.33
N LYS A 375 22.56 -33.07 -0.35
CA LYS A 375 23.60 -33.09 0.69
C LYS A 375 24.30 -31.73 0.86
N GLN A 376 24.44 -30.97 -0.23
CA GLN A 376 25.02 -29.62 -0.20
C GLN A 376 24.03 -28.56 0.29
N LEU A 377 22.75 -28.68 -0.06
CA LEU A 377 21.72 -27.67 0.23
C LEU A 377 21.17 -27.76 1.66
N VAL A 378 20.99 -28.97 2.19
CA VAL A 378 20.39 -29.21 3.52
C VAL A 378 21.06 -28.39 4.65
N PRO A 379 22.40 -28.38 4.83
CA PRO A 379 23.02 -27.61 5.91
C PRO A 379 22.80 -26.10 5.77
N ILE A 380 22.84 -25.56 4.54
CA ILE A 380 22.58 -24.13 4.28
C ILE A 380 21.12 -23.81 4.56
N ARG A 381 20.19 -24.64 4.08
CA ARG A 381 18.75 -24.48 4.26
C ARG A 381 18.36 -24.47 5.73
N ASP A 382 18.87 -25.43 6.50
CA ASP A 382 18.49 -25.59 7.90
C ASP A 382 19.02 -24.39 8.72
N LYS A 383 20.24 -23.91 8.43
CA LYS A 383 20.78 -22.68 9.03
C LYS A 383 19.97 -21.43 8.67
N VAL A 384 19.52 -21.31 7.42
CA VAL A 384 18.63 -20.20 6.99
C VAL A 384 17.30 -20.24 7.76
N ARG A 385 16.72 -21.43 7.97
CA ARG A 385 15.48 -21.59 8.74
C ARG A 385 15.65 -21.24 10.20
N GLU A 386 16.77 -21.64 10.81
CA GLU A 386 17.12 -21.26 12.20
C GLU A 386 17.22 -19.74 12.35
N ILE A 387 18.00 -19.07 11.49
CA ILE A 387 18.16 -17.61 11.52
C ILE A 387 16.81 -16.90 11.38
N ARG A 388 15.97 -17.35 10.44
CA ARG A 388 14.64 -16.75 10.23
C ARG A 388 13.72 -16.95 11.44
N LYS A 389 13.79 -18.12 12.09
CA LYS A 389 13.03 -18.41 13.31
C LYS A 389 13.48 -17.51 14.46
N ASP A 390 14.78 -17.32 14.64
CA ASP A 390 15.33 -16.45 15.67
C ASP A 390 14.95 -14.98 15.44
N GLU A 391 15.01 -14.51 14.19
CA GLU A 391 14.54 -13.17 13.80
C GLU A 391 13.04 -12.97 14.11
N LEU A 392 12.21 -13.96 13.78
CA LEU A 392 10.77 -13.97 14.09
C LEU A 392 10.51 -13.92 15.59
N ASP A 393 11.26 -14.67 16.38
CA ASP A 393 11.09 -14.73 17.83
C ASP A 393 11.53 -13.43 18.51
N VAL A 394 12.60 -12.79 18.02
CA VAL A 394 12.99 -11.43 18.44
C VAL A 394 11.88 -10.43 18.13
N GLU A 395 11.35 -10.42 16.91
CA GLU A 395 10.28 -9.50 16.53
C GLU A 395 9.01 -9.70 17.37
N ARG A 396 8.61 -10.95 17.61
CA ARG A 396 7.48 -11.28 18.48
C ARG A 396 7.71 -10.80 19.91
N SER A 397 8.93 -10.93 20.43
CA SER A 397 9.28 -10.41 21.75
C SER A 397 9.19 -8.88 21.82
N GLN A 398 9.69 -8.18 20.80
CA GLN A 398 9.59 -6.72 20.67
C GLN A 398 8.13 -6.25 20.57
N LYS A 399 7.30 -6.93 19.77
CA LYS A 399 5.86 -6.64 19.66
C LYS A 399 5.16 -6.82 21.01
N ARG A 400 5.47 -7.89 21.75
CA ARG A 400 4.92 -8.13 23.09
C ARG A 400 5.36 -7.06 24.09
N GLN A 401 6.62 -6.64 24.06
CA GLN A 401 7.13 -5.56 24.92
C GLN A 401 6.49 -4.22 24.61
N LYS A 402 6.33 -3.85 23.32
CA LYS A 402 5.64 -2.61 22.91
C LYS A 402 4.19 -2.58 23.40
N ILE A 403 3.47 -3.70 23.26
CA ILE A 403 2.09 -3.81 23.76
C ILE A 403 2.05 -3.74 25.28
N ALA A 404 3.01 -4.36 25.98
CA ALA A 404 3.11 -4.28 27.44
C ALA A 404 3.40 -2.85 27.92
N HIS A 405 4.28 -2.13 27.24
CA HIS A 405 4.59 -0.72 27.52
C HIS A 405 3.36 0.17 27.30
N GLN A 406 2.66 0.02 26.17
CA GLN A 406 1.43 0.77 25.87
C GLN A 406 0.34 0.52 26.91
N ARG A 407 0.11 -0.74 27.30
CA ARG A 407 -0.83 -1.08 28.38
C ARG A 407 -0.43 -0.49 29.72
N GLY A 408 0.87 -0.47 30.03
CA GLY A 408 1.37 0.16 31.26
C GLY A 408 1.22 1.68 31.26
N GLU A 409 1.37 2.33 30.11
CA GLU A 409 1.11 3.77 29.93
C GLU A 409 -0.39 4.10 29.98
N GLU A 410 -1.24 3.26 29.41
CA GLU A 410 -2.71 3.36 29.49
C GLU A 410 -3.17 3.20 30.94
N GLN A 411 -2.66 2.20 31.68
CA GLN A 411 -2.95 2.03 33.11
C GLN A 411 -2.46 3.20 33.95
N LYS A 412 -1.26 3.74 33.69
CA LYS A 412 -0.77 4.95 34.37
C LYS A 412 -1.63 6.18 34.05
N LYS A 413 -2.12 6.31 32.81
CA LYS A 413 -3.04 7.39 32.43
C LYS A 413 -4.39 7.24 33.14
N GLU A 414 -4.95 6.03 33.19
CA GLU A 414 -6.18 5.74 33.95
C GLU A 414 -6.02 6.02 35.45
N GLU A 415 -4.88 5.67 36.06
CA GLU A 415 -4.58 5.99 37.47
C GLU A 415 -4.38 7.50 37.73
N THR A 416 -3.97 8.27 36.70
CA THR A 416 -3.78 9.72 36.82
C THR A 416 -5.08 10.49 36.58
N GLU A 417 -5.99 9.97 35.73
CA GLU A 417 -7.32 10.55 35.48
C GLU A 417 -8.35 10.18 36.55
N THR A 418 -8.24 9.00 37.17
CA THR A 418 -9.05 8.63 38.34
C THR A 418 -8.35 9.07 39.63
N GLY A 419 -8.40 10.38 39.91
CA GLY A 419 -7.82 10.97 41.11
C GLY A 419 -8.01 10.14 42.38
N GLY A 420 -6.91 9.55 42.87
CA GLY A 420 -6.70 8.93 44.17
C GLY A 420 -7.95 8.57 44.99
N LYS A 421 -8.69 7.55 44.58
CA LYS A 421 -9.62 6.83 45.47
C LYS A 421 -9.43 5.33 45.30
N ARG A 422 -8.40 4.77 45.94
CA ARG A 422 -8.39 3.35 46.31
C ARG A 422 -9.14 3.19 47.62
N GLU A 423 -10.16 2.33 47.64
CA GLU A 423 -10.92 1.97 48.84
C GLU A 423 -10.02 1.29 49.90
N PRO A 424 -10.30 1.46 51.21
CA PRO A 424 -9.46 1.00 52.31
C PRO A 424 -9.65 -0.50 52.62
N MET A 425 -9.58 -1.38 51.60
CA MET A 425 -9.68 -2.83 51.81
C MET A 425 -8.49 -3.64 51.27
N GLN A 426 -7.56 -3.01 50.54
CA GLN A 426 -6.33 -3.68 50.05
C GLN A 426 -5.10 -3.47 50.95
N LYS A 427 -5.06 -2.43 51.78
CA LYS A 427 -4.00 -2.24 52.79
C LYS A 427 -3.99 -3.30 53.92
N LYS A 428 -5.05 -4.11 54.04
CA LYS A 428 -5.15 -5.16 55.06
C LYS A 428 -4.68 -6.53 54.54
N LYS A 429 -4.69 -6.77 53.23
CA LYS A 429 -4.15 -8.01 52.63
C LYS A 429 -2.63 -7.93 52.44
N GLU A 430 -2.08 -6.75 52.13
CA GLU A 430 -0.61 -6.55 52.02
C GLU A 430 0.09 -6.51 53.40
N ALA A 431 -0.65 -6.23 54.48
CA ALA A 431 -0.14 -6.27 55.85
C ALA A 431 -0.19 -7.68 56.49
N GLU A 432 -0.90 -8.64 55.90
CA GLU A 432 -0.94 -10.04 56.36
C GLU A 432 0.09 -10.94 55.65
N GLU A 433 0.53 -10.59 54.43
CA GLU A 433 1.62 -11.31 53.73
C GLU A 433 3.03 -10.94 54.23
N SER A 434 3.18 -9.83 54.97
CA SER A 434 4.46 -9.40 55.53
C SER A 434 4.79 -10.00 56.91
N LYS A 435 3.95 -10.92 57.43
CA LYS A 435 4.18 -11.61 58.71
C LYS A 435 4.42 -13.12 58.62
N SER A 436 4.42 -13.72 57.42
CA SER A 436 4.65 -15.16 57.23
C SER A 436 6.05 -15.54 56.70
N LYS A 437 7.00 -14.60 56.62
CA LYS A 437 8.40 -14.87 56.24
C LYS A 437 9.41 -14.51 57.34
N ALA A 438 9.16 -14.99 58.55
CA ALA A 438 10.13 -14.96 59.64
C ALA A 438 10.11 -16.31 60.38
N ASN A 439 10.36 -17.40 59.66
CA ASN A 439 10.92 -18.65 60.18
C ASN A 439 11.11 -19.61 59.00
N ASP A 440 12.33 -19.68 58.48
CA ASP A 440 13.05 -20.95 58.38
C ASP A 440 14.48 -20.67 57.92
N LYS A 441 15.43 -21.07 58.77
CA LYS A 441 16.83 -21.28 58.42
C LYS A 441 16.92 -22.70 57.90
N ASP A 442 17.25 -22.89 56.63
CA ASP A 442 18.25 -23.90 56.27
C ASP A 442 18.80 -23.64 54.86
N GLY A 443 20.08 -23.92 54.70
CA GLY A 443 20.89 -23.49 53.56
C GLY A 443 20.65 -24.29 52.29
N ASP A 444 20.63 -23.60 51.16
CA ASP A 444 21.34 -24.08 49.97
C ASP A 444 21.71 -22.92 49.04
N THR A 445 22.83 -23.12 48.36
CA THR A 445 23.62 -22.26 47.48
C THR A 445 22.87 -21.16 46.70
N ALA A 446 23.13 -19.89 47.02
CA ALA A 446 22.64 -18.75 46.26
C ALA A 446 23.44 -18.56 44.96
N MET A 447 22.89 -18.99 43.81
CA MET A 447 23.22 -18.35 42.54
C MET A 447 22.53 -16.99 42.49
N GLN A 448 23.32 -15.92 42.62
CA GLN A 448 22.88 -14.58 42.24
C GLN A 448 22.65 -14.56 40.72
N GLU A 449 21.43 -14.84 40.29
CA GLU A 449 20.98 -14.44 38.95
C GLU A 449 20.76 -12.93 38.96
N THR A 450 21.80 -12.19 38.57
CA THR A 450 21.67 -10.80 38.14
C THR A 450 20.73 -10.77 36.93
N PHE A 451 19.50 -10.31 37.12
CA PHE A 451 18.55 -10.06 36.04
C PHE A 451 19.16 -9.05 35.05
N LYS A 452 19.56 -9.52 33.86
CA LYS A 452 19.97 -8.67 32.74
C LYS A 452 18.81 -7.75 32.36
N THR A 453 19.11 -6.51 31.99
CA THR A 453 18.09 -5.57 31.51
C THR A 453 17.57 -6.01 30.13
N ASP A 454 16.31 -5.68 29.81
CA ASP A 454 15.69 -6.10 28.54
C ASP A 454 16.51 -5.65 27.31
N ALA A 455 17.18 -4.50 27.38
CA ALA A 455 18.04 -3.99 26.31
C ALA A 455 19.31 -4.85 26.11
N GLU A 456 19.87 -5.41 27.19
CA GLU A 456 21.04 -6.29 27.11
C GLU A 456 20.67 -7.66 26.52
N TYR A 457 19.48 -8.18 26.83
CA TYR A 457 18.97 -9.41 26.23
C TYR A 457 18.68 -9.25 24.73
N GLU A 458 18.15 -8.10 24.31
CA GLU A 458 17.97 -7.80 22.89
C GLU A 458 19.30 -7.65 22.16
N ALA A 459 20.28 -6.97 22.77
CA ALA A 459 21.63 -6.85 22.21
C ALA A 459 22.27 -8.23 22.00
N GLU A 460 22.23 -9.10 23.01
CA GLU A 460 22.76 -10.47 22.95
C GLU A 460 22.11 -11.30 21.82
N LYS A 461 20.78 -11.20 21.66
CA LYS A 461 20.07 -11.87 20.56
C LYS A 461 20.41 -11.31 19.19
N THR A 462 20.53 -10.00 19.04
CA THR A 462 20.91 -9.39 17.75
C THR A 462 22.35 -9.75 17.36
N GLU A 463 23.24 -9.89 18.34
CA GLU A 463 24.61 -10.37 18.15
C GLU A 463 24.66 -11.84 17.76
N ALA A 464 23.85 -12.69 18.41
CA ALA A 464 23.70 -14.09 18.04
C ALA A 464 23.19 -14.25 16.59
N ILE A 465 22.18 -13.46 16.18
CA ILE A 465 21.69 -13.43 14.79
C ILE A 465 22.80 -12.96 13.84
N ARG A 466 23.59 -11.95 14.22
CA ARG A 466 24.71 -11.46 13.40
C ARG A 466 25.80 -12.52 13.23
N ALA A 467 26.13 -13.25 14.30
CA ALA A 467 27.08 -14.36 14.26
C ALA A 467 26.57 -15.50 13.37
N ALA A 468 25.31 -15.90 13.54
CA ALA A 468 24.69 -16.94 12.71
C ALA A 468 24.63 -16.54 11.22
N LYS A 469 24.36 -15.26 10.91
CA LYS A 469 24.44 -14.74 9.53
C LYS A 469 25.85 -14.83 8.96
N LYS A 470 26.87 -14.52 9.77
CA LYS A 470 28.27 -14.64 9.34
C LYS A 470 28.63 -16.10 9.01
N GLU A 471 28.26 -17.04 9.87
CA GLU A 471 28.43 -18.48 9.60
C GLU A 471 27.70 -18.93 8.32
N LEU A 472 26.48 -18.42 8.09
CA LEU A 472 25.74 -18.67 6.85
C LEU A 472 26.49 -18.12 5.63
N TYR A 473 27.04 -16.90 5.70
CA TYR A 473 27.85 -16.34 4.62
C TYR A 473 29.09 -17.17 4.34
N ASP A 474 29.77 -17.69 5.37
CA ASP A 474 30.94 -18.54 5.22
C ASP A 474 30.57 -19.87 4.51
N LEU A 475 29.44 -20.49 4.89
CA LEU A 475 28.91 -21.69 4.21
C LEU A 475 28.52 -21.41 2.74
N ILE A 476 27.89 -20.26 2.48
CA ILE A 476 27.55 -19.84 1.12
C ILE A 476 28.82 -19.59 0.31
N GLN A 477 29.84 -18.95 0.88
CA GLN A 477 31.08 -18.64 0.19
C GLN A 477 31.88 -19.90 -0.18
N GLN A 478 31.88 -20.92 0.68
CA GLN A 478 32.45 -22.23 0.38
C GLN A 478 31.81 -22.89 -0.86
N ARG A 479 30.54 -22.58 -1.14
CA ARG A 479 29.81 -23.07 -2.33
C ARG A 479 29.88 -22.12 -3.53
N SER A 480 29.86 -20.80 -3.27
CA SER A 480 29.70 -19.73 -4.27
C SER A 480 30.95 -19.48 -5.12
N SER A 481 32.08 -20.12 -4.84
CA SER A 481 33.31 -19.95 -5.62
C SER A 481 33.23 -20.50 -7.05
N ALA A 482 32.12 -21.14 -7.46
CA ALA A 482 31.98 -21.75 -8.78
C ALA A 482 30.92 -21.10 -9.72
N ASP A 483 29.81 -20.53 -9.23
CA ASP A 483 28.76 -20.00 -10.13
C ASP A 483 27.80 -19.00 -9.43
N SER A 484 27.97 -17.70 -9.73
CA SER A 484 27.17 -16.61 -9.14
C SER A 484 25.70 -16.58 -9.60
N GLY A 485 25.32 -17.41 -10.58
CA GLY A 485 23.96 -17.53 -11.12
C GLY A 485 23.06 -18.54 -10.40
N THR A 486 23.62 -19.34 -9.49
CA THR A 486 22.90 -20.47 -8.86
C THR A 486 22.24 -20.10 -7.54
N ASN A 487 21.10 -20.75 -7.23
CA ASN A 487 20.49 -20.62 -5.91
C ASN A 487 21.33 -21.36 -4.86
N GLN A 488 21.64 -20.65 -3.77
CA GLN A 488 22.54 -21.12 -2.71
C GLN A 488 21.85 -21.96 -1.63
N SER A 489 20.55 -21.77 -1.38
CA SER A 489 19.85 -22.35 -0.22
C SER A 489 18.81 -23.42 -0.55
N GLY A 490 18.39 -23.52 -1.81
CA GLY A 490 17.28 -24.41 -2.20
C GLY A 490 15.90 -23.92 -1.77
N LEU A 491 15.82 -22.76 -1.10
CA LEU A 491 14.56 -22.08 -0.79
C LEU A 491 14.32 -21.00 -1.83
N TYR A 492 13.06 -20.88 -2.27
CA TYR A 492 12.59 -19.81 -3.13
C TYR A 492 11.48 -19.04 -2.46
N GLU A 493 11.44 -17.75 -2.74
CA GLU A 493 10.38 -16.85 -2.30
C GLU A 493 9.54 -16.43 -3.50
N LEU A 494 8.22 -16.48 -3.35
CA LEU A 494 7.29 -16.07 -4.39
C LEU A 494 7.42 -14.57 -4.64
N ARG A 495 7.76 -14.21 -5.88
CA ARG A 495 7.99 -12.82 -6.27
C ARG A 495 6.88 -12.23 -7.13
N GLY A 496 6.29 -13.05 -8.00
CA GLY A 496 5.28 -12.61 -8.95
C GLY A 496 4.35 -13.73 -9.35
N VAL A 497 3.09 -13.41 -9.59
CA VAL A 497 2.04 -14.35 -10.01
C VAL A 497 1.30 -13.75 -11.19
N ILE A 498 1.28 -14.47 -12.31
CA ILE A 498 0.42 -14.15 -13.46
C ILE A 498 -0.87 -14.94 -13.29
N THR A 499 -1.99 -14.25 -13.29
CA THR A 499 -3.32 -14.85 -13.15
C THR A 499 -4.11 -14.67 -14.43
N HIS A 500 -4.93 -15.66 -14.75
CA HIS A 500 -5.85 -15.63 -15.87
C HIS A 500 -7.28 -15.83 -15.37
N GLN A 501 -8.18 -14.93 -15.71
CA GLN A 501 -9.62 -15.04 -15.44
C GLN A 501 -10.36 -15.26 -16.77
N GLY A 502 -10.85 -16.48 -16.98
CA GLY A 502 -11.47 -16.86 -18.26
C GLY A 502 -11.57 -18.37 -18.40
N ALA A 503 -12.48 -18.82 -19.27
CA ALA A 503 -12.76 -20.24 -19.50
C ALA A 503 -11.84 -20.89 -20.55
N SER A 504 -11.25 -20.11 -21.45
CA SER A 504 -10.35 -20.57 -22.52
C SER A 504 -9.09 -19.69 -22.59
N ALA A 505 -8.05 -20.13 -23.30
CA ALA A 505 -6.84 -19.30 -23.50
C ALA A 505 -7.12 -18.11 -24.44
N ASP A 506 -8.03 -18.30 -25.40
CA ASP A 506 -8.36 -17.31 -26.43
C ASP A 506 -9.36 -16.24 -25.93
N SER A 507 -9.84 -16.34 -24.68
CA SER A 507 -10.73 -15.34 -24.07
C SER A 507 -10.55 -15.26 -22.55
N GLY A 508 -10.46 -14.05 -22.04
CA GLY A 508 -10.38 -13.80 -20.61
C GLY A 508 -9.55 -12.55 -20.32
N HIS A 509 -9.06 -12.46 -19.09
CA HIS A 509 -8.27 -11.32 -18.66
C HIS A 509 -7.07 -11.77 -17.84
N TYR A 510 -5.88 -11.30 -18.21
CA TYR A 510 -4.65 -11.57 -17.47
C TYR A 510 -4.30 -10.39 -16.56
N THR A 511 -3.94 -10.67 -15.32
CA THR A 511 -3.42 -9.67 -14.38
C THR A 511 -2.19 -10.20 -13.65
N ALA A 512 -1.26 -9.31 -13.28
CA ALA A 512 -0.04 -9.68 -12.58
C ALA A 512 -0.08 -9.19 -11.13
N TYR A 513 0.43 -9.99 -10.21
CA TYR A 513 0.69 -9.62 -8.83
C TYR A 513 2.20 -9.67 -8.63
N VAL A 514 2.82 -8.62 -8.12
CA VAL A 514 4.28 -8.57 -7.87
C VAL A 514 4.53 -8.10 -6.44
N LYS A 515 5.41 -8.80 -5.72
CA LYS A 515 5.77 -8.47 -4.35
C LYS A 515 6.47 -7.10 -4.28
N LYS A 516 6.07 -6.25 -3.33
CA LYS A 516 6.69 -4.94 -3.11
C LYS A 516 8.14 -5.12 -2.65
N LYS A 517 9.07 -4.42 -3.29
CA LYS A 517 10.48 -4.41 -2.87
C LYS A 517 10.64 -3.42 -1.71
N SER A 518 10.90 -3.88 -0.49
CA SER A 518 11.44 -3.01 0.56
C SER A 518 12.94 -2.84 0.32
N ARG A 519 13.40 -1.63 0.05
CA ARG A 519 14.84 -1.33 0.17
C ARG A 519 15.17 -1.28 1.66
N PRO A 520 16.29 -1.87 2.12
CA PRO A 520 16.72 -1.67 3.49
C PRO A 520 16.98 -0.17 3.69
N SER A 521 16.13 0.50 4.46
CA SER A 521 16.36 1.89 4.83
C SER A 521 17.62 1.95 5.71
N ASN A 522 18.51 2.90 5.40
CA ASN A 522 19.72 3.16 6.19
C ASN A 522 19.43 3.90 7.51
N ASP A 523 18.15 4.12 7.85
CA ASP A 523 17.74 4.75 9.11
C ASP A 523 17.83 3.77 10.27
N SER A 524 19.06 3.58 10.73
CA SER A 524 19.42 2.88 11.97
C SER A 524 19.01 3.65 13.26
N GLN A 525 18.31 4.78 13.16
CA GLN A 525 17.92 5.60 14.32
C GLN A 525 16.47 5.39 14.79
N THR A 526 15.58 4.87 13.95
CA THR A 526 14.22 4.51 14.38
C THR A 526 14.07 3.00 14.27
N GLY A 527 14.18 2.30 15.40
CA GLY A 527 14.05 0.83 15.55
C GLY A 527 12.66 0.27 15.20
N THR A 528 12.13 0.63 14.05
CA THR A 528 10.87 0.15 13.48
C THR A 528 11.14 -0.25 12.03
N LYS A 529 11.86 -1.36 11.85
CA LYS A 529 11.61 -2.21 10.68
C LYS A 529 10.18 -2.73 10.82
N ARG A 530 9.22 -2.09 10.16
CA ARG A 530 7.86 -2.62 10.06
C ARG A 530 7.87 -3.71 9.00
N ARG A 531 7.79 -4.96 9.44
CA ARG A 531 7.59 -6.11 8.55
C ARG A 531 6.25 -6.05 7.81
N ASP A 532 5.35 -5.17 8.24
CA ASP A 532 4.08 -4.88 7.56
C ASP A 532 4.29 -4.39 6.10
N ASP A 533 5.47 -3.88 5.74
CA ASP A 533 5.83 -3.53 4.36
C ASP A 533 6.36 -4.73 3.52
N GLU A 534 6.77 -5.84 4.15
CA GLU A 534 7.26 -7.06 3.47
C GLU A 534 6.14 -7.99 2.98
N GLU A 535 4.89 -7.76 3.40
CA GLU A 535 3.73 -8.59 3.03
C GLU A 535 2.79 -7.94 2.01
N LYS A 536 3.13 -6.74 1.54
CA LYS A 536 2.35 -6.00 0.55
C LYS A 536 2.73 -6.38 -0.89
N TRP A 537 1.72 -6.44 -1.74
CA TRP A 537 1.83 -6.82 -3.16
C TRP A 537 1.22 -5.73 -4.04
N TRP A 538 1.81 -5.52 -5.21
CA TRP A 538 1.23 -4.71 -6.27
C TRP A 538 0.39 -5.57 -7.18
N TRP A 539 -0.88 -5.25 -7.32
CA TRP A 539 -1.77 -5.82 -8.32
C TRP A 539 -1.82 -4.92 -9.55
N PHE A 540 -1.25 -5.41 -10.65
CA PHE A 540 -1.24 -4.78 -11.97
C PHE A 540 -2.39 -5.32 -12.82
N ASN A 541 -3.41 -4.48 -12.97
CA ASN A 541 -4.54 -4.70 -13.85
C ASN A 541 -4.46 -3.71 -15.01
N ASP A 542 -3.64 -4.03 -16.01
CA ASP A 542 -3.28 -3.13 -17.12
C ASP A 542 -2.76 -1.78 -16.61
N ASP A 543 -3.51 -0.70 -16.84
CA ASP A 543 -3.19 0.67 -16.45
C ASP A 543 -3.43 0.92 -14.96
N LYS A 544 -4.33 0.15 -14.34
CA LYS A 544 -4.71 0.29 -12.93
C LYS A 544 -3.79 -0.52 -12.04
N VAL A 545 -3.05 0.17 -11.18
CA VAL A 545 -2.16 -0.44 -10.20
C VAL A 545 -2.69 -0.18 -8.79
N THR A 546 -2.83 -1.24 -8.00
CA THR A 546 -3.37 -1.17 -6.63
C THR A 546 -2.52 -1.99 -5.67
N GLU A 547 -2.48 -1.60 -4.40
CA GLU A 547 -1.80 -2.36 -3.34
C GLU A 547 -2.78 -3.40 -2.76
N VAL A 548 -2.32 -4.63 -2.58
CA VAL A 548 -3.08 -5.75 -2.00
C VAL A 548 -2.26 -6.50 -0.95
N GLU A 549 -2.94 -7.10 0.01
CA GLU A 549 -2.32 -7.91 1.08
C GLU A 549 -2.01 -9.34 0.62
N ALA A 550 -1.10 -10.01 1.33
CA ALA A 550 -0.71 -11.40 1.07
C ALA A 550 -1.91 -12.37 1.07
N ASP A 551 -2.91 -12.17 1.95
CA ASP A 551 -4.13 -12.99 2.01
C ASP A 551 -4.85 -13.07 0.66
N LYS A 552 -4.82 -11.99 -0.12
CA LYS A 552 -5.42 -11.96 -1.46
C LYS A 552 -4.72 -12.93 -2.41
N ILE A 553 -3.39 -13.08 -2.28
CA ILE A 553 -2.58 -13.96 -3.11
C ILE A 553 -2.93 -15.44 -2.87
N GLU A 554 -3.22 -15.84 -1.62
CA GLU A 554 -3.63 -17.22 -1.32
C GLU A 554 -4.97 -17.60 -2.00
N THR A 555 -5.87 -16.62 -2.18
CA THR A 555 -7.13 -16.83 -2.90
C THR A 555 -6.95 -17.13 -4.39
N LEU A 556 -5.77 -16.84 -4.95
CA LEU A 556 -5.44 -17.11 -6.37
C LEU A 556 -5.18 -18.59 -6.66
N SER A 557 -5.16 -19.45 -5.64
CA SER A 557 -5.07 -20.91 -5.78
C SER A 557 -6.19 -21.54 -6.62
N GLY A 558 -7.29 -20.81 -6.86
CA GLY A 558 -8.37 -21.20 -7.76
C GLY A 558 -9.51 -21.96 -7.06
N GLY A 559 -10.29 -22.70 -7.85
CA GLY A 559 -11.56 -23.30 -7.42
C GLY A 559 -12.73 -22.38 -7.76
N ALA A 560 -13.61 -22.83 -8.65
CA ALA A 560 -14.83 -22.12 -8.97
C ALA A 560 -15.81 -22.21 -7.79
N LEU A 561 -16.05 -21.11 -7.07
CA LEU A 561 -17.35 -20.87 -6.46
C LEU A 561 -18.31 -20.40 -7.57
N PRO A 562 -19.57 -20.85 -7.59
CA PRO A 562 -20.56 -20.29 -8.51
C PRO A 562 -20.70 -18.79 -8.26
N LEU A 563 -20.73 -18.01 -9.34
CA LEU A 563 -20.87 -16.55 -9.40
C LEU A 563 -21.69 -15.96 -8.24
N GLN A 564 -20.99 -15.43 -7.24
CA GLN A 564 -21.43 -14.25 -6.52
C GLN A 564 -20.45 -13.14 -6.92
N HIS A 565 -20.98 -12.06 -7.48
CA HIS A 565 -20.28 -10.79 -7.54
C HIS A 565 -19.83 -10.44 -6.12
N PHE A 566 -18.53 -10.54 -5.87
CA PHE A 566 -17.89 -10.07 -4.66
C PHE A 566 -17.09 -8.83 -5.04
N ASP A 567 -17.73 -7.67 -4.83
CA ASP A 567 -17.03 -6.41 -4.70
C ASP A 567 -16.12 -6.47 -3.47
N GLY A 568 -14.88 -6.03 -3.64
CA GLY A 568 -13.88 -6.03 -2.59
C GLY A 568 -14.23 -5.05 -1.48
N ASN A 569 -14.66 -5.58 -0.34
CA ASN A 569 -14.54 -4.95 0.98
C ASN A 569 -13.97 -6.00 1.93
N VAL A 570 -12.72 -5.82 2.36
CA VAL A 570 -12.16 -6.55 3.49
C VAL A 570 -12.39 -5.68 4.72
N THR A 571 -13.43 -6.01 5.48
CA THR A 571 -13.57 -5.57 6.87
C THR A 571 -13.08 -6.71 7.75
N THR A 572 -12.01 -6.43 8.48
CA THR A 572 -11.47 -7.17 9.64
C THR A 572 -12.50 -8.02 10.38
N MET A 573 -12.35 -9.36 10.35
CA MET A 573 -12.96 -10.26 11.32
C MET A 573 -12.08 -10.34 12.57
N LEU A 574 -12.46 -9.61 13.62
CA LEU A 574 -11.99 -9.87 14.97
C LEU A 574 -12.80 -11.00 15.60
N HIS A 575 -12.05 -11.91 16.23
CA HIS A 575 -12.53 -12.98 17.08
C HIS A 575 -13.42 -12.48 18.22
N ALA A 576 -14.64 -13.00 18.32
CA ALA A 576 -15.38 -13.06 19.58
C ALA A 576 -16.20 -14.36 19.62
N ARG A 577 -15.60 -15.43 20.14
CA ARG A 577 -16.31 -16.63 20.58
C ARG A 577 -16.75 -16.44 22.03
N ARG A 578 -18.03 -16.78 22.27
CA ARG A 578 -18.64 -17.21 23.53
C ARG A 578 -18.72 -16.16 24.65
N PHE A 579 -19.93 -15.72 24.96
CA PHE A 579 -20.54 -15.85 26.29
C PHE A 579 -22.05 -15.52 26.21
N PHE A 580 -22.84 -16.21 27.05
CA PHE A 580 -24.29 -16.09 27.30
C PHE A 580 -25.31 -16.75 26.35
N GLN A 581 -25.56 -18.02 26.64
CA GLN A 581 -26.90 -18.64 26.56
C GLN A 581 -27.68 -18.40 27.88
N SER A 582 -29.01 -18.57 27.80
CA SER A 582 -30.06 -18.48 28.84
C SER A 582 -30.59 -17.04 29.01
N THR A 583 -31.89 -16.72 29.05
CA THR A 583 -33.16 -17.45 29.25
C THR A 583 -34.26 -16.54 28.65
N LEU A 584 -35.23 -17.02 27.88
CA LEU A 584 -36.63 -17.09 28.32
C LEU A 584 -37.49 -17.78 27.25
N ARG A 585 -38.17 -18.85 27.69
CA ARG A 585 -39.29 -19.52 27.02
C ARG A 585 -40.57 -18.71 27.26
N THR A 586 -41.46 -18.65 26.26
CA THR A 586 -42.88 -19.09 26.38
C THR A 586 -43.63 -19.08 25.03
N SER A 587 -43.91 -20.29 24.54
CA SER A 587 -45.20 -20.82 23.98
C SER A 587 -45.92 -20.07 22.84
N VAL A 588 -45.91 -20.54 21.59
CA VAL A 588 -46.61 -21.71 20.99
C VAL A 588 -48.14 -21.55 20.90
N THR A 589 -48.62 -21.38 19.67
CA THR A 589 -49.83 -22.03 19.14
C THR A 589 -49.68 -22.27 17.62
N ARG A 590 -49.49 -23.54 17.23
CA ARG A 590 -49.74 -24.04 15.86
C ARG A 590 -49.99 -25.55 15.94
N THR A 591 -51.14 -26.00 15.47
CA THR A 591 -51.51 -27.42 15.28
C THR A 591 -52.40 -27.53 14.02
N PRO A 592 -52.65 -28.74 13.46
CA PRO A 592 -51.78 -29.36 12.48
C PRO A 592 -52.54 -29.79 11.20
N GLY A 593 -51.80 -30.18 10.15
CA GLY A 593 -52.37 -30.75 8.93
C GLY A 593 -52.68 -32.24 9.05
N PHE A 594 -53.46 -32.80 8.11
CA PHE A 594 -53.56 -34.25 7.95
C PHE A 594 -54.33 -34.74 6.69
N TRP A 595 -53.79 -35.79 6.07
CA TRP A 595 -54.34 -36.83 5.16
C TRP A 595 -54.62 -36.59 3.65
N ARG A 596 -53.97 -37.44 2.86
CA ARG A 596 -54.41 -37.95 1.54
C ARG A 596 -55.36 -39.15 1.74
N PRO A 597 -56.20 -39.46 0.75
CA PRO A 597 -56.38 -40.86 0.37
C PRO A 597 -56.31 -41.13 -1.15
N SER A 598 -55.97 -42.36 -1.45
CA SER A 598 -55.92 -43.04 -2.75
C SER A 598 -57.32 -43.40 -3.29
N LEU A 599 -57.48 -43.54 -4.62
CA LEU A 599 -57.82 -44.80 -5.32
C LEU A 599 -58.26 -44.58 -6.79
N LEU A 600 -57.73 -45.45 -7.65
CA LEU A 600 -58.28 -46.14 -8.82
C LEU A 600 -59.18 -45.43 -9.86
N ARG A 601 -58.73 -45.66 -11.10
CA ARG A 601 -59.35 -45.41 -12.40
C ARG A 601 -60.48 -46.43 -12.67
N LYS A 602 -61.67 -46.01 -13.14
CA LYS A 602 -62.53 -46.76 -14.09
C LYS A 602 -63.71 -45.93 -14.67
N ALA A 603 -63.80 -45.99 -16.00
CA ALA A 603 -64.97 -46.02 -16.89
C ALA A 603 -66.01 -44.87 -16.98
N SER A 604 -65.94 -44.20 -18.14
CA SER A 604 -67.00 -43.93 -19.15
C SER A 604 -68.17 -42.95 -18.93
N THR A 605 -68.37 -42.16 -19.99
CA THR A 605 -69.60 -41.54 -20.54
C THR A 605 -70.30 -40.42 -19.77
N ALA A 606 -70.18 -39.17 -20.26
CA ALA A 606 -71.18 -38.53 -21.13
C ALA A 606 -70.98 -37.00 -21.23
N SER A 607 -71.13 -36.51 -22.47
CA SER A 607 -71.45 -35.16 -22.99
C SER A 607 -71.19 -33.87 -22.21
N GLN A 608 -70.41 -33.01 -22.88
CA GLN A 608 -70.61 -31.56 -23.12
C GLN A 608 -70.82 -30.61 -21.94
N ASN A 609 -69.84 -29.72 -21.72
CA ASN A 609 -70.11 -28.29 -21.85
C ASN A 609 -68.85 -27.50 -22.23
N ILE A 610 -68.99 -26.70 -23.28
CA ILE A 610 -68.00 -25.78 -23.83
C ILE A 610 -67.86 -24.59 -22.87
N SER A 611 -66.66 -24.31 -22.36
CA SER A 611 -66.30 -22.98 -21.90
C SER A 611 -64.84 -22.67 -22.22
N GLY A 612 -64.63 -21.51 -22.82
CA GLY A 612 -63.49 -21.20 -23.69
C GLY A 612 -62.11 -21.23 -23.04
N GLN A 613 -61.16 -21.83 -23.76
CA GLN A 613 -59.73 -21.62 -23.50
C GLN A 613 -59.40 -20.13 -23.61
N ARG A 614 -59.07 -19.48 -22.49
CA ARG A 614 -58.49 -18.13 -22.50
C ARG A 614 -57.11 -18.20 -23.16
N SER A 615 -56.96 -17.49 -24.26
CA SER A 615 -55.76 -17.47 -25.08
C SER A 615 -54.51 -17.09 -24.26
N PRO A 616 -53.41 -17.88 -24.34
CA PRO A 616 -52.15 -17.61 -23.63
C PRO A 616 -51.49 -16.29 -24.06
N TRP A 617 -51.95 -15.69 -25.17
CA TRP A 617 -51.50 -14.38 -25.63
C TRP A 617 -51.88 -13.24 -24.70
N THR A 618 -53.05 -13.30 -24.05
CA THR A 618 -53.50 -12.23 -23.14
C THR A 618 -52.54 -12.03 -21.97
N ARG A 619 -52.08 -13.14 -21.37
CA ARG A 619 -51.11 -13.12 -20.26
C ARG A 619 -49.72 -12.68 -20.73
N ARG A 620 -49.31 -13.05 -21.95
CA ARG A 620 -48.05 -12.61 -22.54
C ARG A 620 -48.05 -11.12 -22.86
N LEU A 621 -49.17 -10.56 -23.33
CA LEU A 621 -49.34 -9.13 -23.57
C LEU A 621 -49.33 -8.33 -22.26
N ILE A 622 -49.95 -8.85 -21.19
CA ILE A 622 -49.89 -8.22 -19.86
C ILE A 622 -48.45 -8.20 -19.33
N TYR A 623 -47.71 -9.33 -19.42
CA TYR A 623 -46.31 -9.34 -19.01
C TYR A 623 -45.43 -8.46 -19.90
N ALA A 624 -45.64 -8.44 -21.22
CA ALA A 624 -44.95 -7.55 -22.13
C ALA A 624 -45.21 -6.07 -21.80
N GLY A 625 -46.44 -5.72 -21.41
CA GLY A 625 -46.78 -4.39 -20.93
C GLY A 625 -46.09 -4.04 -19.62
N ILE A 626 -46.15 -4.93 -18.61
CA ILE A 626 -45.52 -4.69 -17.29
C ILE A 626 -44.00 -4.59 -17.41
N PHE A 627 -43.35 -5.56 -18.06
CA PHE A 627 -41.90 -5.55 -18.24
C PHE A 627 -41.45 -4.48 -19.25
N GLY A 628 -42.30 -4.11 -20.22
CA GLY A 628 -42.06 -2.98 -21.11
C GLY A 628 -42.08 -1.65 -20.36
N VAL A 629 -43.08 -1.40 -19.51
CA VAL A 629 -43.15 -0.17 -18.69
C VAL A 629 -42.03 -0.14 -17.65
N LEU A 630 -41.73 -1.26 -16.99
CA LEU A 630 -40.59 -1.35 -16.07
C LEU A 630 -39.26 -1.16 -16.80
N GLY A 631 -39.12 -1.71 -18.00
CA GLY A 631 -37.93 -1.55 -18.83
C GLY A 631 -37.74 -0.12 -19.33
N ILE A 632 -38.82 0.54 -19.76
CA ILE A 632 -38.79 1.97 -20.14
C ILE A 632 -38.49 2.83 -18.92
N GLY A 633 -39.12 2.56 -17.77
CA GLY A 633 -38.86 3.29 -16.53
C GLY A 633 -37.41 3.13 -16.04
N ALA A 634 -36.90 1.90 -16.05
CA ALA A 634 -35.50 1.60 -15.72
C ALA A 634 -34.53 2.22 -16.74
N GLY A 635 -34.89 2.19 -18.03
CA GLY A 635 -34.13 2.81 -19.11
C GLY A 635 -34.04 4.32 -18.97
N GLN A 636 -35.16 5.00 -18.72
CA GLN A 636 -35.20 6.45 -18.47
C GLN A 636 -34.46 6.83 -17.18
N TRP A 637 -34.55 6.01 -16.14
CA TRP A 637 -33.79 6.22 -14.91
C TRP A 637 -32.28 6.09 -15.13
N MET A 638 -31.86 5.09 -15.91
CA MET A 638 -30.45 4.89 -16.26
C MET A 638 -29.94 5.98 -17.20
N ASP A 639 -30.74 6.38 -18.19
CA ASP A 639 -30.42 7.48 -19.11
C ASP A 639 -30.25 8.79 -18.34
N LYS A 640 -31.13 9.11 -17.40
CA LYS A 640 -30.99 10.29 -16.53
C LYS A 640 -29.74 10.24 -15.63
N LYS A 641 -29.28 9.04 -15.23
CA LYS A 641 -28.07 8.87 -14.41
C LYS A 641 -26.76 8.84 -15.23
N ILE A 642 -26.82 8.54 -16.52
CA ILE A 642 -25.68 8.53 -17.44
C ILE A 642 -25.60 9.83 -18.25
N ALA A 643 -26.72 10.54 -18.42
CA ALA A 643 -26.81 11.80 -19.16
C ALA A 643 -25.83 12.83 -18.60
N VAL A 644 -25.19 13.55 -19.52
CA VAL A 644 -24.28 14.63 -19.17
C VAL A 644 -25.07 15.70 -18.41
N PRO A 645 -24.64 16.09 -17.20
CA PRO A 645 -25.38 17.06 -16.41
C PRO A 645 -25.38 18.43 -17.10
N PRO A 646 -26.44 19.24 -16.93
CA PRO A 646 -26.63 20.46 -17.69
C PRO A 646 -25.50 21.47 -17.45
N VAL A 647 -25.17 22.23 -18.49
CA VAL A 647 -24.11 23.24 -18.42
C VAL A 647 -24.59 24.43 -17.56
N PRO A 648 -23.80 24.90 -16.58
CA PRO A 648 -24.16 26.03 -15.73
C PRO A 648 -24.56 27.25 -16.54
N GLY A 649 -25.69 27.86 -16.19
CA GLY A 649 -26.25 29.03 -16.88
C GLY A 649 -27.12 28.72 -18.11
N SER A 650 -27.27 27.45 -18.50
CA SER A 650 -28.23 27.03 -19.52
C SER A 650 -29.68 27.14 -19.02
N LEU A 651 -30.66 27.15 -19.94
CA LEU A 651 -32.09 27.16 -19.57
C LEU A 651 -32.48 25.90 -18.78
N GLU A 652 -31.86 24.76 -19.08
CA GLU A 652 -32.07 23.50 -18.36
C GLU A 652 -31.52 23.56 -16.93
N ASP A 653 -30.30 24.11 -16.76
CA ASP A 653 -29.69 24.35 -15.44
C ASP A 653 -30.54 25.31 -14.59
N GLN A 654 -31.06 26.38 -15.19
CA GLN A 654 -31.96 27.31 -14.48
C GLN A 654 -33.27 26.65 -14.04
N ALA A 655 -33.85 25.78 -14.86
CA ALA A 655 -35.06 25.03 -14.50
C ALA A 655 -34.79 24.03 -13.38
N GLU A 656 -33.66 23.32 -13.41
CA GLU A 656 -33.26 22.41 -12.33
C GLU A 656 -32.99 23.16 -11.02
N LEU A 657 -32.28 24.30 -11.07
CA LEU A 657 -32.05 25.14 -9.89
C LEU A 657 -33.36 25.65 -9.27
N GLN A 658 -34.35 26.01 -10.09
CA GLN A 658 -35.67 26.39 -9.60
C GLN A 658 -36.38 25.24 -8.88
N GLU A 659 -36.28 24.01 -9.39
CA GLU A 659 -36.87 22.85 -8.71
C GLU A 659 -36.12 22.51 -7.42
N ILE A 660 -34.78 22.56 -7.42
CA ILE A 660 -33.95 22.40 -6.20
C ILE A 660 -34.37 23.43 -5.14
N GLN A 661 -34.52 24.70 -5.53
CA GLN A 661 -34.99 25.75 -4.63
C GLN A 661 -36.41 25.47 -4.12
N ARG A 662 -37.33 25.00 -4.98
CA ARG A 662 -38.69 24.64 -4.59
C ARG A 662 -38.73 23.50 -3.57
N VAL A 663 -37.91 22.47 -3.77
CA VAL A 663 -37.77 21.34 -2.84
C VAL A 663 -37.21 21.82 -1.51
N PHE A 664 -36.19 22.69 -1.53
CA PHE A 664 -35.63 23.29 -0.32
C PHE A 664 -36.68 24.08 0.48
N ASP A 665 -37.48 24.92 -0.19
CA ASP A 665 -38.43 25.79 0.48
C ASP A 665 -39.66 25.06 1.03
N ILE A 666 -40.15 24.04 0.32
CA ILE A 666 -41.44 23.40 0.63
C ILE A 666 -41.28 22.00 1.20
N ALA A 667 -40.38 21.19 0.66
CA ALA A 667 -40.36 19.74 0.90
C ALA A 667 -39.48 19.30 2.07
N LEU A 668 -38.53 20.12 2.52
CA LEU A 668 -37.58 19.76 3.59
C LEU A 668 -38.12 20.14 4.99
N PRO A 669 -38.45 19.17 5.87
CA PRO A 669 -39.00 19.46 7.19
C PRO A 669 -38.02 20.18 8.13
N ILE A 670 -36.71 19.94 7.98
CA ILE A 670 -35.68 20.57 8.79
C ILE A 670 -35.60 22.08 8.54
N VAL A 671 -35.76 22.52 7.29
CA VAL A 671 -35.76 23.94 6.91
C VAL A 671 -36.95 24.65 7.56
N GLN A 672 -38.14 24.04 7.50
CA GLN A 672 -39.32 24.58 8.17
C GLN A 672 -39.15 24.65 9.69
N LYS A 673 -38.49 23.66 10.30
CA LYS A 673 -38.20 23.66 11.74
C LYS A 673 -37.22 24.78 12.13
N LEU A 674 -36.19 25.02 11.32
CA LEU A 674 -35.23 26.10 11.55
C LEU A 674 -35.86 27.48 11.36
N ARG A 675 -36.66 27.68 10.29
CA ARG A 675 -37.39 28.94 10.04
C ARG A 675 -38.43 29.28 11.12
N ARG A 676 -39.00 28.28 11.80
CA ARG A 676 -39.93 28.48 12.93
C ARG A 676 -39.22 28.87 14.23
N ASN A 677 -37.91 28.62 14.34
CA ASN A 677 -37.15 28.95 15.53
C ASN A 677 -36.61 30.39 15.43
N PRO A 678 -37.01 31.31 16.32
CA PRO A 678 -36.59 32.72 16.25
C PRO A 678 -35.08 32.92 16.51
N ASP A 679 -34.40 31.92 17.07
CA ASP A 679 -32.97 32.01 17.37
C ASP A 679 -32.07 31.73 16.15
N TYR A 680 -32.62 31.19 15.06
CA TYR A 680 -31.89 30.94 13.83
C TYR A 680 -32.18 32.03 12.79
N VAL A 681 -31.13 32.64 12.26
CA VAL A 681 -31.20 33.61 11.16
C VAL A 681 -30.74 32.93 9.88
N GLU A 682 -31.63 32.89 8.89
CA GLU A 682 -31.32 32.41 7.53
C GLU A 682 -30.49 33.45 6.78
N MET A 683 -29.40 33.00 6.17
CA MET A 683 -28.48 33.85 5.41
C MET A 683 -28.05 33.17 4.12
N ASP A 684 -27.81 34.00 3.11
CA ASP A 684 -27.29 33.58 1.83
C ASP A 684 -25.77 33.66 1.81
N VAL A 685 -25.17 32.52 1.49
CA VAL A 685 -23.74 32.20 1.61
C VAL A 685 -22.80 33.21 0.95
N TYR A 686 -23.24 33.89 -0.11
CA TYR A 686 -22.46 34.90 -0.85
C TYR A 686 -23.17 36.25 -1.04
N GLU A 687 -24.15 36.60 -0.20
CA GLU A 687 -24.90 37.85 -0.33
C GLU A 687 -23.99 39.10 -0.29
N ASN A 688 -22.86 39.02 0.42
CA ASN A 688 -21.91 40.14 0.59
C ASN A 688 -20.92 40.32 -0.57
N PHE A 689 -20.90 39.42 -1.57
CA PHE A 689 -19.96 39.50 -2.69
C PHE A 689 -20.62 40.08 -3.92
N THR A 690 -19.91 40.96 -4.64
CA THR A 690 -20.36 41.49 -5.93
C THR A 690 -20.45 40.35 -6.96
N GLU A 691 -21.37 40.47 -7.93
CA GLU A 691 -21.53 39.49 -9.01
C GLU A 691 -20.22 39.25 -9.80
N GLU A 692 -19.33 40.24 -9.83
CA GLU A 692 -17.99 40.12 -10.43
C GLU A 692 -17.03 39.25 -9.61
N LYS A 693 -17.18 39.18 -8.28
CA LYS A 693 -16.30 38.41 -7.38
C LYS A 693 -16.75 36.97 -7.19
N LYS A 694 -18.03 36.65 -7.40
CA LYS A 694 -18.58 35.29 -7.23
C LYS A 694 -17.93 34.25 -8.16
N PRO A 695 -17.65 34.52 -9.46
CA PRO A 695 -16.99 33.56 -10.34
C PRO A 695 -15.55 33.21 -9.95
N HIS A 696 -14.87 34.11 -9.23
CA HIS A 696 -13.48 33.90 -8.81
C HIS A 696 -13.33 33.02 -7.56
N ARG A 697 -14.45 32.60 -6.94
CA ARG A 697 -14.47 31.68 -5.80
C ARG A 697 -14.84 30.28 -6.26
N LEU A 698 -14.22 29.27 -5.66
CA LEU A 698 -14.37 27.88 -6.09
C LEU A 698 -15.84 27.39 -6.01
N THR A 699 -16.51 27.68 -4.92
CA THR A 699 -17.86 27.19 -4.57
C THR A 699 -19.00 28.00 -5.19
N SER A 700 -18.80 29.28 -5.53
CA SER A 700 -19.77 30.11 -6.26
C SER A 700 -19.45 30.31 -7.76
N GLY A 701 -18.32 29.79 -8.22
CA GLY A 701 -17.87 29.88 -9.61
C GLY A 701 -17.77 28.49 -10.25
N PRO A 702 -16.57 27.87 -10.33
CA PRO A 702 -16.38 26.58 -10.99
C PRO A 702 -17.30 25.44 -10.52
N LEU A 703 -17.67 25.44 -9.24
CA LEU A 703 -18.57 24.45 -8.66
C LEU A 703 -20.04 24.92 -8.61
N ALA A 704 -20.43 26.01 -9.27
CA ALA A 704 -21.82 26.47 -9.30
C ALA A 704 -22.72 25.68 -10.28
N GLY A 705 -24.02 25.90 -10.19
CA GLY A 705 -25.04 25.29 -11.05
C GLY A 705 -25.65 24.02 -10.46
N SER A 706 -26.73 23.52 -11.07
CA SER A 706 -27.45 22.32 -10.61
C SER A 706 -26.54 21.08 -10.62
N ARG A 707 -25.60 21.03 -11.57
CA ARG A 707 -24.57 19.97 -11.63
C ARG A 707 -23.57 20.03 -10.48
N GLY A 708 -23.33 21.20 -9.90
CA GLY A 708 -22.33 21.42 -8.85
C GLY A 708 -22.99 21.58 -7.48
N LEU A 709 -22.76 22.72 -6.85
CA LEU A 709 -23.46 23.19 -5.66
C LEU A 709 -24.71 23.95 -6.11
N GLY A 710 -25.80 23.21 -6.32
CA GLY A 710 -27.06 23.79 -6.79
C GLY A 710 -27.72 24.73 -5.77
N LEU A 711 -27.48 24.52 -4.47
CA LEU A 711 -28.02 25.37 -3.41
C LEU A 711 -27.15 25.29 -2.16
N GLN A 712 -26.90 26.45 -1.55
CA GLN A 712 -26.21 26.55 -0.27
C GLN A 712 -26.90 27.63 0.59
N LYS A 713 -27.45 27.24 1.74
CA LYS A 713 -28.14 28.14 2.69
C LYS A 713 -27.66 27.87 4.10
N VAL A 714 -27.45 28.92 4.90
CA VAL A 714 -26.91 28.80 6.25
C VAL A 714 -27.90 29.38 7.25
N PHE A 715 -28.13 28.65 8.34
CA PHE A 715 -28.92 29.08 9.47
C PHE A 715 -27.97 29.28 10.66
N TRP A 716 -27.79 30.53 11.08
CA TRP A 716 -26.90 30.87 12.19
C TRP A 716 -27.68 31.14 13.47
N ASN A 717 -27.24 30.54 14.58
CA ASN A 717 -27.71 30.85 15.91
C ASN A 717 -26.62 31.60 16.69
N ASP A 718 -26.87 32.87 17.00
CA ASP A 718 -25.89 33.72 17.66
C ASP A 718 -25.73 33.44 19.16
N LYS A 719 -26.74 32.86 19.81
CA LYS A 719 -26.68 32.51 21.24
C LYS A 719 -25.81 31.28 21.46
N GLU A 720 -26.00 30.24 20.65
CA GLU A 720 -25.27 28.97 20.78
C GLU A 720 -23.96 28.94 19.97
N LYS A 721 -23.73 29.94 19.11
CA LYS A 721 -22.61 29.97 18.14
C LYS A 721 -22.57 28.72 17.25
N LYS A 722 -23.75 28.32 16.78
CA LYS A 722 -23.95 27.16 15.92
C LYS A 722 -24.42 27.58 14.53
N ALA A 723 -23.91 26.89 13.52
CA ALA A 723 -24.38 26.98 12.14
C ALA A 723 -25.01 25.66 11.73
N VAL A 724 -26.19 25.73 11.10
CA VAL A 724 -26.76 24.59 10.37
C VAL A 724 -26.85 24.99 8.91
N SER A 725 -26.11 24.29 8.05
CA SER A 725 -26.06 24.59 6.62
C SER A 725 -26.73 23.51 5.81
N MET A 726 -27.57 23.94 4.87
CA MET A 726 -28.25 23.12 3.88
C MET A 726 -27.52 23.25 2.55
N VAL A 727 -27.06 22.09 2.05
CA VAL A 727 -26.29 22.04 0.81
C VAL A 727 -26.86 20.96 -0.10
N PHE A 728 -27.13 21.32 -1.35
CA PHE A 728 -27.41 20.38 -2.41
C PHE A 728 -26.11 20.03 -3.15
N LEU A 729 -25.82 18.74 -3.28
CA LEU A 729 -24.62 18.23 -3.94
C LEU A 729 -24.99 17.57 -5.27
N GLY A 730 -24.63 18.19 -6.38
CA GLY A 730 -24.97 17.75 -7.73
C GLY A 730 -24.01 16.68 -8.30
N PRO A 731 -24.39 16.06 -9.44
CA PRO A 731 -23.64 14.95 -10.06
C PRO A 731 -22.27 15.34 -10.63
N GLY A 732 -22.04 16.62 -10.93
CA GLY A 732 -20.73 17.14 -11.34
C GLY A 732 -19.69 17.18 -10.22
N LEU A 733 -20.08 16.91 -8.97
CA LEU A 733 -19.18 16.76 -7.82
C LEU A 733 -18.78 15.30 -7.57
N GLU A 734 -19.16 14.36 -8.45
CA GLU A 734 -18.90 12.94 -8.27
C GLU A 734 -17.42 12.58 -8.49
N GLY A 735 -16.88 11.74 -7.61
CA GLY A 735 -15.58 11.06 -7.83
C GLY A 735 -15.75 9.63 -8.34
N TRP A 736 -16.88 9.02 -7.97
CA TRP A 736 -17.33 7.70 -8.42
C TRP A 736 -18.81 7.84 -8.79
N PRO A 737 -19.34 7.11 -9.79
CA PRO A 737 -20.73 7.25 -10.19
C PRO A 737 -21.69 7.22 -9.01
N THR A 738 -22.55 8.23 -8.90
CA THR A 738 -23.52 8.49 -7.82
C THR A 738 -22.96 8.91 -6.46
N MET A 739 -21.63 9.02 -6.29
CA MET A 739 -20.98 9.33 -5.01
C MET A 739 -20.11 10.59 -5.11
N VAL A 740 -20.37 11.55 -4.23
CA VAL A 740 -19.66 12.82 -4.18
C VAL A 740 -18.18 12.60 -3.84
N HIS A 741 -17.30 13.29 -4.58
CA HIS A 741 -15.86 13.25 -4.38
C HIS A 741 -15.49 13.77 -2.99
N GLY A 742 -14.67 13.00 -2.26
CA GLY A 742 -14.28 13.34 -0.88
C GLY A 742 -13.63 14.72 -0.75
N GLY A 743 -12.79 15.12 -1.72
CA GLY A 743 -12.19 16.45 -1.76
C GLY A 743 -13.19 17.58 -2.04
N ALA A 744 -14.20 17.35 -2.88
CA ALA A 744 -15.24 18.35 -3.13
C ALA A 744 -16.09 18.56 -1.87
N LEU A 745 -16.41 17.46 -1.17
CA LEU A 745 -17.09 17.50 0.11
C LEU A 745 -16.21 18.16 1.20
N GLY A 746 -14.90 17.91 1.18
CA GLY A 746 -13.93 18.54 2.08
C GLY A 746 -13.88 20.05 1.94
N THR A 747 -13.91 20.57 0.70
CA THR A 747 -14.01 22.01 0.42
C THR A 747 -15.27 22.63 1.01
N VAL A 748 -16.43 21.97 0.85
CA VAL A 748 -17.69 22.45 1.42
C VAL A 748 -17.63 22.45 2.95
N ILE A 749 -17.07 21.41 3.56
CA ILE A 749 -16.90 21.30 5.01
C ILE A 749 -15.96 22.39 5.55
N ASP A 750 -14.81 22.59 4.91
CA ASP A 750 -13.82 23.62 5.29
C ASP A 750 -14.45 25.01 5.28
N GLU A 751 -15.23 25.32 4.25
CA GLU A 751 -15.93 26.61 4.15
C GLU A 751 -16.97 26.79 5.26
N ASN A 752 -17.72 25.75 5.61
CA ASN A 752 -18.73 25.82 6.69
C ASN A 752 -18.09 25.98 8.07
N LEU A 753 -17.02 25.23 8.37
CA LEU A 753 -16.24 25.40 9.60
C LEU A 753 -15.63 26.81 9.66
N GLY A 754 -15.10 27.29 8.54
CA GLY A 754 -14.53 28.62 8.39
C GLY A 754 -15.53 29.73 8.67
N ARG A 755 -16.80 29.60 8.28
CA ARG A 755 -17.86 30.59 8.57
C ARG A 755 -18.06 30.79 10.07
N ALA A 756 -18.15 29.70 10.83
CA ALA A 756 -18.28 29.76 12.28
C ALA A 756 -17.03 30.38 12.93
N ALA A 757 -15.84 30.00 12.47
CA ALA A 757 -14.57 30.51 12.99
C ALA A 757 -14.34 32.00 12.69
N ILE A 758 -14.58 32.43 11.44
CA ILE A 758 -14.35 33.82 10.99
C ILE A 758 -15.29 34.78 11.72
N ARG A 759 -16.51 34.35 12.04
CA ARG A 759 -17.47 35.14 12.81
C ARG A 759 -17.05 35.34 14.26
N HIS A 760 -16.28 34.41 14.82
CA HIS A 760 -15.69 34.53 16.16
C HIS A 760 -14.52 35.51 16.20
N PHE A 761 -13.68 35.56 15.17
CA PHE A 761 -12.51 36.44 15.16
C PHE A 761 -12.89 37.93 15.11
N PRO A 762 -12.31 38.79 15.98
CA PRO A 762 -12.48 40.24 15.89
C PRO A 762 -12.03 40.80 14.53
N ALA A 763 -11.00 40.20 13.94
CA ALA A 763 -10.47 40.58 12.64
C ALA A 763 -11.39 40.20 11.46
N ARG A 764 -12.42 39.38 11.69
CA ARG A 764 -13.37 38.88 10.66
C ARG A 764 -12.67 38.32 9.42
N THR A 765 -11.59 37.60 9.65
CA THR A 765 -10.80 36.94 8.61
C THR A 765 -9.99 35.80 9.24
N GLY A 766 -9.61 34.79 8.46
CA GLY A 766 -8.88 33.64 8.96
C GLY A 766 -8.57 32.62 7.86
N VAL A 767 -7.62 31.73 8.15
CA VAL A 767 -7.24 30.61 7.27
C VAL A 767 -7.27 29.30 8.05
N THR A 768 -7.52 28.21 7.34
CA THR A 768 -7.46 26.85 7.90
C THR A 768 -6.01 26.48 8.19
N ALA A 769 -5.70 26.13 9.45
CA ALA A 769 -4.39 25.65 9.85
C ALA A 769 -4.34 24.12 9.93
N ASN A 770 -5.44 23.49 10.34
CA ASN A 770 -5.60 22.04 10.34
C ASN A 770 -7.06 21.71 10.07
N LEU A 771 -7.30 20.71 9.22
CA LEU A 771 -8.61 20.15 8.96
C LEU A 771 -8.49 18.64 8.99
N THR A 772 -9.25 18.00 9.88
CA THR A 772 -9.35 16.54 9.98
C THR A 772 -10.77 16.13 9.60
N ILE A 773 -10.91 15.21 8.65
CA ILE A 773 -12.19 14.73 8.15
C ILE A 773 -12.24 13.21 8.24
N ASN A 774 -13.28 12.69 8.88
CA ASN A 774 -13.56 11.27 9.03
C ASN A 774 -14.83 10.92 8.24
N TYR A 775 -14.67 10.24 7.12
CA TYR A 775 -15.80 9.75 6.31
C TYR A 775 -16.37 8.46 6.94
N ARG A 776 -17.64 8.49 7.34
CA ARG A 776 -18.33 7.39 8.04
C ARG A 776 -19.28 6.62 7.13
N ALA A 777 -19.96 7.30 6.21
CA ALA A 777 -20.92 6.70 5.28
C ALA A 777 -20.88 7.41 3.92
N PRO A 778 -21.25 6.73 2.82
CA PRO A 778 -21.23 7.33 1.49
C PRO A 778 -22.20 8.51 1.38
N VAL A 779 -21.75 9.56 0.70
CA VAL A 779 -22.52 10.75 0.36
C VAL A 779 -22.90 10.65 -1.11
N TYR A 780 -24.18 10.38 -1.37
CA TYR A 780 -24.74 10.29 -2.70
C TYR A 780 -24.98 11.68 -3.30
N SER A 781 -24.67 11.83 -4.59
CA SER A 781 -24.98 13.02 -5.38
C SER A 781 -26.49 13.14 -5.64
N ASP A 782 -26.91 14.30 -6.16
CA ASP A 782 -28.28 14.65 -6.48
C ASP A 782 -29.19 14.59 -5.23
N ASN A 783 -28.66 15.04 -4.09
CA ASN A 783 -29.34 14.99 -2.80
C ASN A 783 -28.93 16.14 -1.86
N PHE A 784 -29.77 16.39 -0.85
CA PHE A 784 -29.55 17.41 0.18
C PHE A 784 -28.86 16.83 1.40
N TYR A 785 -27.93 17.61 1.97
CA TYR A 785 -27.23 17.28 3.20
C TYR A 785 -27.27 18.42 4.19
N THR A 786 -27.23 18.03 5.46
CA THR A 786 -27.26 18.91 6.63
C THR A 786 -25.86 18.94 7.23
N LEU A 787 -25.28 20.14 7.40
CA LEU A 787 -23.99 20.33 8.04
C LEU A 787 -24.21 21.07 9.35
N HIS A 788 -23.97 20.39 10.46
CA HIS A 788 -24.10 20.93 11.81
C HIS A 788 -22.72 21.35 12.28
N THR A 789 -22.48 22.66 12.35
CA THR A 789 -21.18 23.23 12.73
C THR A 789 -21.28 23.88 14.11
N ASP A 790 -20.37 23.48 14.99
CA ASP A 790 -20.24 23.98 16.35
C ASP A 790 -18.88 24.64 16.56
N LEU A 791 -18.86 25.76 17.29
CA LEU A 791 -17.65 26.44 17.72
C LEU A 791 -17.37 26.12 19.20
N ASP A 792 -16.18 25.59 19.50
CA ASP A 792 -15.72 25.36 20.86
C ASP A 792 -15.24 26.69 21.47
N GLN A 793 -16.08 27.30 22.30
CA GLN A 793 -15.80 28.61 22.90
C GLN A 793 -14.71 28.55 23.98
N GLU A 794 -14.54 27.42 24.66
CA GLU A 794 -13.58 27.30 25.78
C GLU A 794 -12.15 27.23 25.27
N ARG A 795 -11.95 26.53 24.14
CA ARG A 795 -10.64 26.34 23.53
C ARG A 795 -10.28 27.46 22.54
N SER A 796 -11.27 28.22 22.06
CA SER A 796 -11.08 29.29 21.08
C SER A 796 -10.58 30.60 21.72
N SER A 797 -9.87 31.38 20.92
CA SER A 797 -9.30 32.68 21.27
C SER A 797 -9.49 33.65 20.08
N ASP A 798 -9.21 34.94 20.30
CA ASP A 798 -9.30 35.99 19.27
C ASP A 798 -8.52 35.72 17.98
N ARG A 799 -7.61 34.73 17.99
CA ARG A 799 -6.71 34.40 16.88
C ARG A 799 -6.68 32.93 16.48
N LYS A 800 -7.31 32.04 17.25
CA LYS A 800 -7.39 30.60 16.99
C LYS A 800 -8.78 30.11 17.35
N ALA A 801 -9.49 29.52 16.40
CA ALA A 801 -10.82 28.98 16.62
C ALA A 801 -10.82 27.47 16.36
N TYR A 802 -11.41 26.72 17.27
CA TYR A 802 -11.62 25.27 17.15
C TYR A 802 -13.10 25.04 16.82
N THR A 803 -13.35 24.37 15.71
CA THR A 803 -14.69 24.13 15.18
C THR A 803 -14.87 22.66 14.83
N SER A 804 -16.06 22.12 15.05
CA SER A 804 -16.45 20.77 14.64
C SER A 804 -17.65 20.81 13.70
N CYS A 805 -17.74 19.87 12.78
CA CYS A 805 -18.85 19.75 11.83
C CYS A 805 -19.29 18.30 11.68
N GLU A 806 -20.59 18.06 11.76
CA GLU A 806 -21.21 16.79 11.41
C GLU A 806 -22.05 16.94 10.14
N VAL A 807 -21.78 16.11 9.14
CA VAL A 807 -22.58 16.02 7.92
C VAL A 807 -23.56 14.86 8.05
N ARG A 808 -24.85 15.15 7.95
CA ARG A 808 -25.92 14.15 8.04
C ARG A 808 -26.83 14.19 6.82
N ASP A 809 -27.32 13.03 6.42
CA ASP A 809 -28.32 12.90 5.37
C ASP A 809 -29.74 13.32 5.85
N LEU A 810 -30.70 13.34 4.94
CA LEU A 810 -32.10 13.67 5.26
C LEU A 810 -32.77 12.68 6.24
N ALA A 811 -32.22 11.47 6.40
CA ALA A 811 -32.68 10.49 7.38
C ALA A 811 -31.99 10.66 8.76
N GLY A 812 -31.07 11.61 8.89
CA GLY A 812 -30.32 11.90 10.11
C GLY A 812 -29.10 11.00 10.35
N ARG A 813 -28.73 10.15 9.39
CA ARG A 813 -27.55 9.29 9.47
C ARG A 813 -26.28 10.13 9.35
N LEU A 814 -25.31 9.88 10.22
CA LEU A 814 -24.00 10.55 10.20
C LEU A 814 -23.17 10.04 9.03
N CYS A 815 -22.85 10.92 8.09
CA CYS A 815 -22.07 10.61 6.90
C CYS A 815 -20.60 11.00 7.06
N VAL A 816 -20.32 12.19 7.61
CA VAL A 816 -18.96 12.70 7.79
C VAL A 816 -18.86 13.47 9.10
N GLU A 817 -17.74 13.32 9.78
CA GLU A 817 -17.39 14.04 10.99
C GLU A 817 -16.08 14.79 10.74
N ALA A 818 -16.03 16.08 11.04
CA ALA A 818 -14.86 16.91 10.78
C ALA A 818 -14.53 17.83 11.95
N THR A 819 -13.25 18.08 12.14
CA THR A 819 -12.74 19.06 13.11
C THR A 819 -11.73 19.97 12.44
N GLY A 820 -11.85 21.27 12.65
CA GLY A 820 -10.99 22.29 12.05
C GLY A 820 -10.37 23.21 13.10
N LEU A 821 -9.14 23.63 12.84
CA LEU A 821 -8.44 24.71 13.52
C LEU A 821 -8.21 25.85 12.54
N PHE A 822 -8.82 27.00 12.82
CA PHE A 822 -8.67 28.22 12.03
C PHE A 822 -7.81 29.23 12.78
N VAL A 823 -7.00 30.00 12.04
CA VAL A 823 -6.08 30.98 12.64
C VAL A 823 -6.05 32.30 11.88
N VAL A 824 -5.80 33.39 12.62
CA VAL A 824 -5.54 34.72 12.04
C VAL A 824 -4.02 34.93 11.93
N PRO A 825 -3.43 34.97 10.73
CA PRO A 825 -1.99 35.14 10.56
C PRO A 825 -1.45 36.45 11.17
N LYS A 826 -0.22 36.44 11.71
CA LYS A 826 0.42 37.65 12.29
C LYS A 826 0.94 38.64 11.24
N LYS A 827 1.39 38.13 10.10
CA LYS A 827 2.20 38.88 9.13
C LYS A 827 1.49 39.16 7.81
N LEU A 828 0.28 38.62 7.62
CA LEU A 828 -0.49 38.76 6.39
C LEU A 828 -1.73 39.59 6.68
N HIS A 829 -1.93 40.66 5.91
CA HIS A 829 -3.17 41.43 5.91
C HIS A 829 -4.15 40.77 4.94
N LEU A 830 -5.18 40.13 5.50
CA LEU A 830 -6.26 39.52 4.75
C LEU A 830 -7.45 40.48 4.67
N GLU A 831 -8.20 40.44 3.57
CA GLU A 831 -9.44 41.20 3.45
C GLU A 831 -10.45 40.78 4.52
N LYS A 832 -11.16 41.77 5.06
CA LYS A 832 -12.24 41.55 6.03
C LYS A 832 -13.42 40.92 5.30
N VAL A 833 -13.91 39.80 5.82
CA VAL A 833 -15.09 39.14 5.27
C VAL A 833 -16.36 39.78 5.85
N GLY A 834 -17.39 39.98 5.00
CA GLY A 834 -18.62 40.69 5.37
C GLY A 834 -19.45 40.02 6.48
N ASP A 835 -20.33 40.79 7.12
CA ASP A 835 -21.05 40.36 8.34
C ASP A 835 -22.10 39.25 8.14
N LYS A 836 -22.48 38.97 6.89
CA LYS A 836 -23.39 37.87 6.50
C LYS A 836 -22.68 36.66 5.85
N PHE A 837 -21.36 36.56 5.96
CA PHE A 837 -20.63 35.36 5.54
C PHE A 837 -20.83 34.23 6.54
#